data_AF-A0A2P6TJR7-F1
#
_entry.id   AF-A0A2P6TJR7-F1
#
_cell.length_a   1.000
_cell.length_b   1.000
_cell.length_c   1.000
_cell.angle_alpha   90.00
_cell.angle_beta   90.00
_cell.angle_gamma   90.00
#
_symmetry.space_group_name_H-M   'P 1'
#
loop_
_entity.id
_entity.type
_entity.pdbx_description
1 polymer ?
#
loop_
_entity_poly.entity_id
_entity_poly.type
_entity_poly.pdbx_seq_one_letter_code
_entity_poly.pdbx_strand_id
1 'polypeptide(L)'
;MVAEPAGRPTPLSPHAAARQHTAAAAAAASATAAPGSDERQAVVLRVEVATKGQARLLTWSVWGLLVGIIVAAAVLSATQNSYDTLGKLRGYYIGQLAVASLCLALLLCLGPWLALSVQRSRRERRVWSKRQRLFTIHAAGILSLHTTYSCCYVAALALQVGQPSCTYAWVALSALEFVRKILFCCMLLFVLASQMGMCLWRGKGALDMHPDYRLVVDRPLADRARYMLPLFFLWVLLVASVGVSLASRLRRVHEDVFASIEGCGTEVVELQCQVPSTQVAGASLGVALLFVFAAGTIWLSRKATRDHRELPFVRYRDTHIFIRIQARVVAPVIVSVVLSSLLLELIPTLKGTCLGLLFSVTGNLPIELSLTVAVAAMVLLYMPRSEEVDSPLLQAFLQEFSWTAAAVPADLARRNALLEANIAAERRGARQSLGMRAVDFFPSYMRRMLGWLAGSEDAAEAVERLEHEPIFCVETAIRLLYWSRLAYQEEDELDNEYVSVKSALALFGLQEWEEIWDPASDTHAVLGWSAAQRTAVLAFRGTASLQNVLTDAKAWKVQHQAPWRPRGRTIMVHAGFYAAWLSGGFNEKVLARLAEIGREAGGPLRLWVTGHSLGGALAVLAALELRKQHPATRLTVCTFGCPRVFDMAGAREFNAAVPDCWTAINAMDPVPWVPKWGFKRVGKRVTIDAAGNLVLRPSYFDLSVYHHGADILDHLAGSYALSLACFLKAQFSPSRAIRGGAAGVEALACAMDLTHCLCMQHADLASLRDPKQLPAPTVLEIY
;
A
#
# COMPACT_ATOMS: atom_id res chain seq x y z
N MET A 1 -3.72 12.95 74.93
CA MET A 1 -2.80 12.76 73.79
C MET A 1 -2.17 11.38 73.93
N VAL A 2 -2.34 10.54 72.89
CA VAL A 2 -1.37 9.56 72.33
C VAL A 2 -0.88 8.42 73.25
N ALA A 3 -0.61 7.19 72.83
CA ALA A 3 -1.07 6.25 71.80
C ALA A 3 -0.24 4.98 72.09
N GLU A 4 -0.81 3.82 71.79
CA GLU A 4 -0.22 2.49 72.00
C GLU A 4 0.85 2.07 70.96
N PRO A 5 1.63 1.00 71.25
CA PRO A 5 2.69 0.46 70.40
C PRO A 5 2.25 -0.73 69.52
N ALA A 6 3.20 -1.24 68.71
CA ALA A 6 3.02 -2.23 67.66
C ALA A 6 3.56 -3.65 67.96
N GLY A 7 3.00 -4.64 67.25
CA GLY A 7 3.53 -5.99 66.98
C GLY A 7 2.37 -6.96 66.65
N ARG A 8 2.36 -7.92 65.72
CA ARG A 8 3.21 -8.47 64.63
C ARG A 8 2.28 -9.39 63.74
N PRO A 9 2.71 -10.00 62.61
CA PRO A 9 1.89 -10.11 61.39
C PRO A 9 1.27 -11.49 61.07
N THR A 10 0.22 -11.50 60.23
CA THR A 10 -0.45 -12.65 59.59
C THR A 10 -0.28 -12.64 58.04
N PRO A 11 -0.06 -13.80 57.37
CA PRO A 11 -0.03 -13.94 55.89
C PRO A 11 -1.30 -14.64 55.33
N LEU A 12 -1.82 -14.45 54.12
CA LEU A 12 -1.76 -13.38 53.09
C LEU A 12 -3.15 -13.38 52.39
N SER A 13 -3.75 -12.20 52.17
CA SER A 13 -5.10 -12.07 51.60
C SER A 13 -5.11 -12.22 50.06
N PRO A 14 -6.28 -12.43 49.41
CA PRO A 14 -6.44 -12.51 47.95
C PRO A 14 -5.82 -11.33 47.16
N HIS A 15 -5.61 -10.20 47.83
CA HIS A 15 -4.89 -9.05 47.29
C HIS A 15 -3.38 -9.28 47.05
N ALA A 16 -2.76 -10.25 47.72
CA ALA A 16 -1.34 -10.59 47.50
C ALA A 16 -1.13 -11.46 46.25
N ALA A 17 -2.08 -12.34 45.93
CA ALA A 17 -2.08 -13.11 44.68
C ALA A 17 -2.30 -12.20 43.45
N ALA A 18 -3.21 -11.22 43.55
CA ALA A 18 -3.41 -10.20 42.52
C ALA A 18 -2.14 -9.34 42.25
N ARG A 19 -1.30 -9.13 43.28
CA ARG A 19 -0.03 -8.40 43.12
C ARG A 19 1.08 -9.23 42.45
N GLN A 20 1.05 -10.55 42.57
CA GLN A 20 1.95 -11.45 41.82
C GLN A 20 1.54 -11.57 40.34
N HIS A 21 0.23 -11.48 40.02
CA HIS A 21 -0.27 -11.35 38.64
C HIS A 21 0.12 -10.03 37.96
N THR A 22 0.19 -8.93 38.70
CA THR A 22 0.67 -7.63 38.17
C THR A 22 2.19 -7.56 37.96
N ALA A 23 2.99 -8.38 38.65
CA ALA A 23 4.44 -8.40 38.49
C ALA A 23 4.93 -9.35 37.38
N ALA A 24 4.22 -10.47 37.12
CA ALA A 24 4.55 -11.41 36.05
C ALA A 24 4.10 -10.93 34.65
N ALA A 25 2.99 -10.19 34.55
CA ALA A 25 2.57 -9.53 33.29
C ALA A 25 3.51 -8.37 32.91
N ALA A 26 4.09 -7.70 33.91
CA ALA A 26 5.18 -6.73 33.72
C ALA A 26 6.48 -7.39 33.19
N ALA A 27 6.64 -8.71 33.32
CA ALA A 27 7.76 -9.47 32.74
C ALA A 27 7.47 -10.01 31.32
N ALA A 28 6.21 -10.26 30.95
CA ALA A 28 5.86 -10.68 29.58
C ALA A 28 5.94 -9.52 28.56
N ALA A 29 5.88 -8.28 29.04
CA ALA A 29 6.25 -7.07 28.29
C ALA A 29 7.77 -6.96 28.01
N SER A 30 8.62 -7.84 28.57
CA SER A 30 10.08 -7.71 28.50
C SER A 30 10.73 -8.30 27.23
N ALA A 31 9.98 -8.69 26.19
CA ALA A 31 10.55 -9.26 24.94
C ALA A 31 10.33 -8.40 23.68
N THR A 32 9.99 -7.11 23.84
CA THR A 32 10.07 -6.07 22.80
C THR A 32 10.87 -4.86 23.29
N ALA A 33 12.10 -5.16 23.72
CA ALA A 33 13.23 -4.27 24.01
C ALA A 33 13.16 -3.39 25.28
N ALA A 34 14.17 -3.57 26.13
CA ALA A 34 14.46 -2.73 27.29
C ALA A 34 14.93 -1.33 26.84
N PRO A 35 14.61 -0.26 27.58
CA PRO A 35 15.15 1.07 27.32
C PRO A 35 16.62 1.07 27.73
N GLY A 36 17.52 1.02 26.74
CA GLY A 36 18.97 1.04 26.98
C GLY A 36 19.84 0.49 25.85
N SER A 37 19.28 -0.22 24.86
CA SER A 37 20.02 -0.52 23.64
C SER A 37 19.85 0.60 22.63
N ASP A 38 20.96 1.05 22.05
CA ASP A 38 21.12 1.97 20.93
C ASP A 38 20.24 1.54 19.72
N GLU A 39 18.92 1.79 19.80
CA GLU A 39 17.93 1.30 18.83
C GLU A 39 18.01 2.15 17.56
N ARG A 40 18.91 1.72 16.67
CA ARG A 40 19.18 2.40 15.40
C ARG A 40 17.90 2.48 14.56
N GLN A 41 17.55 3.69 14.12
CA GLN A 41 16.36 3.96 13.32
C GLN A 41 16.33 3.15 12.01
N ALA A 42 15.17 2.61 11.64
CA ALA A 42 15.01 1.88 10.38
C ALA A 42 14.98 2.83 9.17
N VAL A 43 15.46 2.36 8.02
CA VAL A 43 15.29 3.06 6.75
C VAL A 43 13.86 2.95 6.27
N VAL A 44 13.34 4.05 5.71
CA VAL A 44 12.04 4.08 5.06
C VAL A 44 12.19 4.54 3.61
N LEU A 45 11.66 3.72 2.71
CA LEU A 45 11.59 4.02 1.28
C LEU A 45 10.33 4.83 0.96
N ARG A 46 10.37 5.68 -0.08
CA ARG A 46 9.21 6.53 -0.45
C ARG A 46 7.94 5.74 -0.72
N VAL A 47 8.09 4.53 -1.28
CA VAL A 47 6.98 3.62 -1.56
C VAL A 47 6.18 3.24 -0.31
N GLU A 48 6.82 3.15 0.86
CA GLU A 48 6.18 2.70 2.10
C GLU A 48 5.24 3.78 2.68
N VAL A 49 5.43 5.03 2.27
CA VAL A 49 4.73 6.21 2.80
C VAL A 49 4.07 7.07 1.75
N ALA A 50 4.01 6.60 0.50
CA ALA A 50 3.36 7.34 -0.56
C ALA A 50 1.86 7.52 -0.26
N THR A 51 1.41 8.76 -0.22
CA THR A 51 0.00 9.08 -0.04
C THR A 51 -0.80 8.56 -1.23
N LYS A 52 -2.11 8.39 -1.03
CA LYS A 52 -3.05 8.04 -2.11
C LYS A 52 -3.00 9.02 -3.28
N GLY A 53 -2.78 10.31 -3.02
CA GLY A 53 -2.62 11.33 -4.05
C GLY A 53 -1.37 11.09 -4.89
N GLN A 54 -0.22 10.97 -4.22
CA GLN A 54 1.08 10.74 -4.86
C GLN A 54 1.12 9.43 -5.65
N ALA A 55 0.64 8.33 -5.06
CA ALA A 55 0.65 7.04 -5.73
C ALA A 55 -0.29 7.01 -6.95
N ARG A 56 -1.43 7.71 -6.89
CA ARG A 56 -2.31 7.88 -8.05
C ARG A 56 -1.69 8.76 -9.11
N LEU A 57 -1.14 9.91 -8.73
CA LEU A 57 -0.45 10.81 -9.65
C LEU A 57 0.64 10.04 -10.37
N LEU A 58 1.52 9.36 -9.64
CA LEU A 58 2.58 8.55 -10.24
C LEU A 58 2.04 7.47 -11.18
N THR A 59 1.04 6.69 -10.76
CA THR A 59 0.48 5.61 -11.59
C THR A 59 -0.18 6.15 -12.85
N TRP A 60 -1.06 7.16 -12.72
CA TRP A 60 -1.81 7.71 -13.85
C TRP A 60 -0.95 8.56 -14.77
N SER A 61 0.05 9.28 -14.24
CA SER A 61 1.02 10.01 -15.06
C SER A 61 1.88 9.06 -15.89
N VAL A 62 2.34 7.95 -15.32
CA VAL A 62 3.08 6.92 -16.09
C VAL A 62 2.19 6.37 -17.22
N TRP A 63 0.95 5.99 -16.93
CA TRP A 63 0.03 5.48 -17.95
C TRP A 63 -0.31 6.53 -19.03
N GLY A 64 -0.63 7.77 -18.63
CA GLY A 64 -0.94 8.85 -19.56
C GLY A 64 0.23 9.19 -20.47
N LEU A 65 1.45 9.26 -19.93
CA LEU A 65 2.66 9.48 -20.72
C LEU A 65 2.90 8.34 -21.71
N LEU A 66 2.76 7.08 -21.27
CA LEU A 66 2.98 5.92 -22.15
C LEU A 66 1.94 5.80 -23.26
N VAL A 67 0.67 6.11 -22.98
CA VAL A 67 -0.36 6.21 -24.02
C VAL A 67 -0.02 7.32 -25.02
N GLY A 68 0.39 8.50 -24.52
CA GLY A 68 0.85 9.59 -25.38
C GLY A 68 2.05 9.19 -26.25
N ILE A 69 3.00 8.43 -25.70
CA ILE A 69 4.17 7.91 -26.45
C ILE A 69 3.75 6.91 -27.53
N ILE A 70 2.79 6.02 -27.25
CA ILE A 70 2.26 5.07 -28.25
C ILE A 70 1.56 5.82 -29.38
N VAL A 71 0.75 6.83 -29.04
CA VAL A 71 0.09 7.69 -30.04
C VAL A 71 1.14 8.44 -30.88
N ALA A 72 2.17 9.00 -30.25
CA ALA A 72 3.26 9.65 -30.95
C ALA A 72 4.00 8.69 -31.91
N ALA A 73 4.26 7.44 -31.48
CA ALA A 73 4.85 6.43 -32.34
C ALA A 73 3.96 6.07 -33.54
N ALA A 74 2.64 5.97 -33.34
CA ALA A 74 1.69 5.73 -34.42
C ALA A 74 1.62 6.90 -35.42
N VAL A 75 1.59 8.14 -34.92
CA VAL A 75 1.64 9.36 -35.76
C VAL A 75 2.94 9.40 -36.56
N LEU A 76 4.09 9.19 -35.92
CA LEU A 76 5.39 9.15 -36.59
C LEU A 76 5.45 8.07 -37.67
N SER A 77 4.88 6.89 -37.41
CA SER A 77 4.78 5.80 -38.40
C SER A 77 3.90 6.19 -39.59
N ALA A 78 2.81 6.93 -39.35
CA ALA A 78 1.91 7.40 -40.40
C ALA A 78 2.52 8.56 -41.23
N THR A 79 3.31 9.43 -40.61
CA THR A 79 3.93 10.60 -41.26
C THR A 79 5.36 10.34 -41.73
N GLN A 80 5.84 9.11 -41.67
CA GLN A 80 7.24 8.79 -41.99
C GLN A 80 7.61 9.18 -43.44
N ASN A 81 6.66 9.12 -44.37
CA ASN A 81 6.84 9.51 -45.77
C ASN A 81 7.07 11.02 -45.97
N SER A 82 6.81 11.85 -44.95
CA SER A 82 7.07 13.28 -44.99
C SER A 82 8.56 13.63 -44.81
N TYR A 83 9.40 12.68 -44.38
CA TYR A 83 10.85 12.80 -44.28
C TYR A 83 11.52 12.28 -45.56
N ASP A 84 11.16 12.89 -46.69
CA ASP A 84 11.60 12.51 -48.03
C ASP A 84 13.08 12.83 -48.32
N THR A 85 13.70 13.74 -47.57
CA THR A 85 15.07 14.22 -47.81
C THR A 85 15.94 14.12 -46.56
N LEU A 86 17.25 13.91 -46.73
CA LEU A 86 18.21 13.85 -45.62
C LEU A 86 18.23 15.13 -44.76
N GLY A 87 17.99 16.29 -45.37
CA GLY A 87 17.87 17.57 -44.67
C GLY A 87 16.64 17.65 -43.75
N LYS A 88 15.47 17.18 -44.19
CA LYS A 88 14.28 17.11 -43.32
C LYS A 88 14.49 16.11 -42.18
N LEU A 89 15.15 14.99 -42.47
CA LEU A 89 15.48 13.97 -41.47
C LEU A 89 16.51 14.49 -40.43
N ARG A 90 17.46 15.34 -40.85
CA ARG A 90 18.34 16.07 -39.92
C ARG A 90 17.56 16.99 -38.99
N GLY A 91 16.56 17.71 -39.50
CA GLY A 91 15.64 18.51 -38.67
C GLY A 91 14.91 17.67 -37.62
N TYR A 92 14.46 16.47 -37.99
CA TYR A 92 13.89 15.50 -37.05
C TYR A 92 14.88 15.07 -35.97
N TYR A 93 16.13 14.75 -36.32
CA TYR A 93 17.16 14.38 -35.34
C TYR A 93 17.54 15.52 -34.39
N ILE A 94 17.50 16.78 -34.84
CA ILE A 94 17.69 17.95 -33.95
C ILE A 94 16.60 17.97 -32.87
N GLY A 95 15.33 17.78 -33.27
CA GLY A 95 14.22 17.70 -32.33
C GLY A 95 14.37 16.54 -31.35
N GLN A 96 14.76 15.36 -31.85
CA GLN A 96 15.02 14.21 -30.98
C GLN A 96 16.17 14.43 -30.01
N LEU A 97 17.28 15.05 -30.47
CA LEU A 97 18.45 15.32 -29.66
C LEU A 97 18.10 16.22 -28.47
N ALA A 98 17.26 17.24 -28.68
CA ALA A 98 16.80 18.11 -27.61
C ALA A 98 16.03 17.32 -26.53
N VAL A 99 15.07 16.49 -26.94
CA VAL A 99 14.27 15.68 -25.99
C VAL A 99 15.12 14.60 -25.30
N ALA A 100 16.00 13.91 -26.04
CA ALA A 100 16.89 12.90 -25.49
C ALA A 100 17.89 13.51 -24.49
N SER A 101 18.40 14.71 -24.76
CA SER A 101 19.29 15.43 -23.84
C SER A 101 18.58 15.80 -22.53
N LEU A 102 17.29 16.17 -22.58
CA LEU A 102 16.48 16.40 -21.38
C LEU A 102 16.28 15.10 -20.57
N CYS A 103 16.06 13.97 -21.24
CA CYS A 103 15.97 12.66 -20.60
C CYS A 103 17.28 12.29 -19.91
N LEU A 104 18.41 12.44 -20.61
CA LEU A 104 19.73 12.18 -20.06
C LEU A 104 20.04 13.10 -18.87
N ALA A 105 19.74 14.39 -18.97
CA ALA A 105 19.92 15.34 -17.87
C ALA A 105 19.12 14.92 -16.62
N LEU A 106 17.85 14.48 -16.79
CA LEU A 106 17.04 13.95 -15.70
C LEU A 106 17.72 12.72 -15.04
N LEU A 107 18.19 11.75 -15.83
CA LEU A 107 18.85 10.55 -15.33
C LEU A 107 20.16 10.85 -14.59
N LEU A 108 20.95 11.78 -15.13
CA LEU A 108 22.19 12.26 -14.51
C LEU A 108 21.95 13.04 -13.21
N CYS A 109 20.77 13.66 -13.04
CA CYS A 109 20.36 14.26 -11.76
C CYS A 109 19.89 13.20 -10.74
N LEU A 110 19.17 12.17 -11.20
CA LEU A 110 18.63 11.11 -10.33
C LEU A 110 19.72 10.25 -9.68
N GLY A 111 20.84 10.00 -10.37
CA GLY A 111 21.96 9.19 -9.88
C GLY A 111 22.61 9.75 -8.61
N PRO A 112 23.17 10.97 -8.66
CA PRO A 112 23.71 11.66 -7.50
C PRO A 112 22.67 11.82 -6.39
N TRP A 113 21.41 12.12 -6.73
CA TRP A 113 20.37 12.23 -5.71
C TRP A 113 20.13 10.92 -4.95
N LEU A 114 20.06 9.78 -5.66
CA LEU A 114 19.96 8.47 -5.03
C LEU A 114 21.20 8.15 -4.18
N ALA A 115 22.40 8.43 -4.70
CA ALA A 115 23.66 8.18 -4.00
C ALA A 115 23.76 9.01 -2.71
N LEU A 116 23.42 10.30 -2.77
CA LEU A 116 23.41 11.21 -1.62
C LEU A 116 22.39 10.75 -0.57
N SER A 117 21.19 10.34 -0.98
CA SER A 117 20.16 9.81 -0.08
C SER A 117 20.61 8.52 0.63
N VAL A 118 21.27 7.60 -0.09
CA VAL A 118 21.85 6.38 0.49
C VAL A 118 23.02 6.70 1.42
N GLN A 119 23.91 7.62 1.02
CA GLN A 119 25.06 8.03 1.84
C GLN A 119 24.60 8.72 3.12
N ARG A 120 23.57 9.55 3.05
CA ARG A 120 22.92 10.19 4.21
C ARG A 120 22.39 9.14 5.19
N SER A 121 21.60 8.18 4.70
CA SER A 121 21.10 7.06 5.52
C SER A 121 22.22 6.25 6.19
N ARG A 122 23.38 6.08 5.53
CA ARG A 122 24.56 5.41 6.12
C ARG A 122 25.21 6.25 7.22
N ARG A 123 25.33 7.57 7.02
CA ARG A 123 25.88 8.50 8.03
C ARG A 123 24.99 8.53 9.28
N GLU A 124 23.68 8.49 9.09
CA GLU A 124 22.66 8.41 10.14
C GLU A 124 22.59 7.01 10.80
N ARG A 125 23.45 6.06 10.40
CA ARG A 125 23.54 4.68 10.93
C ARG A 125 22.21 3.91 10.91
N ARG A 126 21.32 4.24 9.95
CA ARG A 126 20.00 3.60 9.85
C ARG A 126 20.10 2.11 9.52
N VAL A 127 19.18 1.32 10.05
CA VAL A 127 19.08 -0.12 9.81
C VAL A 127 18.31 -0.38 8.53
N TRP A 128 18.93 -1.13 7.64
CA TRP A 128 18.34 -1.52 6.37
C TRP A 128 17.87 -2.98 6.42
N SER A 129 16.65 -3.25 5.98
CA SER A 129 16.23 -4.64 5.72
C SER A 129 16.97 -5.20 4.50
N LYS A 130 17.15 -6.54 4.44
CA LYS A 130 17.76 -7.21 3.27
C LYS A 130 17.01 -6.86 1.97
N ARG A 131 15.68 -6.79 2.04
CA ARG A 131 14.79 -6.52 0.89
C ARG A 131 14.82 -5.07 0.45
N GLN A 132 14.83 -4.12 1.39
CA GLN A 132 15.00 -2.70 1.07
C GLN A 132 16.32 -2.45 0.32
N ARG A 133 17.42 -3.07 0.77
CA ARG A 133 18.70 -3.01 0.04
C ARG A 133 18.56 -3.55 -1.38
N LEU A 134 17.90 -4.70 -1.55
CA LEU A 134 17.68 -5.30 -2.86
C LEU A 134 16.86 -4.39 -3.79
N PHE A 135 15.81 -3.73 -3.28
CA PHE A 135 15.00 -2.82 -4.09
C PHE A 135 15.75 -1.56 -4.49
N THR A 136 16.55 -0.99 -3.58
CA THR A 136 17.40 0.17 -3.89
C THR A 136 18.53 -0.21 -4.85
N ILE A 137 19.15 -1.40 -4.71
CA ILE A 137 20.12 -1.94 -5.68
C ILE A 137 19.45 -2.15 -7.04
N HIS A 138 18.23 -2.67 -7.06
CA HIS A 138 17.45 -2.81 -8.30
C HIS A 138 17.28 -1.46 -8.99
N ALA A 139 16.81 -0.44 -8.26
CA ALA A 139 16.62 0.91 -8.79
C ALA A 139 17.94 1.54 -9.28
N ALA A 140 19.03 1.37 -8.54
CA ALA A 140 20.35 1.83 -8.96
C ALA A 140 20.86 1.11 -10.22
N GLY A 141 20.67 -0.22 -10.30
CA GLY A 141 21.10 -1.04 -11.44
C GLY A 141 20.42 -0.65 -12.75
N ILE A 142 19.09 -0.53 -12.75
CA ILE A 142 18.35 -0.06 -13.94
C ILE A 142 18.69 1.39 -14.29
N LEU A 143 18.93 2.26 -13.30
CA LEU A 143 19.35 3.63 -13.55
C LEU A 143 20.71 3.68 -14.24
N SER A 144 21.70 2.93 -13.74
CA SER A 144 23.02 2.87 -14.36
C SER A 144 22.97 2.37 -15.80
N LEU A 145 22.27 1.24 -16.04
CA LEU A 145 22.14 0.68 -17.38
C LEU A 145 21.43 1.63 -18.35
N HIS A 146 20.35 2.28 -17.91
CA HIS A 146 19.58 3.19 -18.76
C HIS A 146 20.30 4.53 -19.00
N THR A 147 21.02 5.06 -18.01
CA THR A 147 21.86 6.25 -18.22
C THR A 147 22.93 5.98 -19.27
N THR A 148 23.60 4.82 -19.23
CA THR A 148 24.57 4.45 -20.27
C THR A 148 23.90 4.28 -21.64
N TYR A 149 22.72 3.65 -21.70
CA TYR A 149 21.92 3.55 -22.93
C TYR A 149 21.62 4.94 -23.51
N SER A 150 21.16 5.86 -22.66
CA SER A 150 20.78 7.22 -23.02
C SER A 150 22.00 8.04 -23.48
N CYS A 151 23.16 7.89 -22.84
CA CYS A 151 24.42 8.48 -23.32
C CYS A 151 24.76 8.02 -24.74
N CYS A 152 24.68 6.72 -25.02
CA CYS A 152 24.94 6.19 -26.36
C CYS A 152 23.92 6.71 -27.39
N TYR A 153 22.65 6.84 -27.00
CA TYR A 153 21.60 7.37 -27.86
C TYR A 153 21.80 8.85 -28.20
N VAL A 154 22.09 9.68 -27.20
CA VAL A 154 22.42 11.11 -27.39
C VAL A 154 23.68 11.26 -28.24
N ALA A 155 24.72 10.43 -28.01
CA ALA A 155 25.93 10.44 -28.83
C ALA A 155 25.65 10.10 -30.29
N ALA A 156 24.80 9.09 -30.57
CA ALA A 156 24.42 8.73 -31.94
C ALA A 156 23.69 9.89 -32.65
N LEU A 157 22.76 10.55 -31.97
CA LEU A 157 22.05 11.72 -32.51
C LEU A 157 22.98 12.92 -32.71
N ALA A 158 23.86 13.20 -31.76
CA ALA A 158 24.82 14.31 -31.85
C ALA A 158 25.81 14.11 -32.99
N LEU A 159 26.31 12.88 -33.19
CA LEU A 159 27.16 12.53 -34.33
C LEU A 159 26.45 12.80 -35.65
N GLN A 160 25.16 12.43 -35.76
CA GLN A 160 24.40 12.63 -36.99
C GLN A 160 24.06 14.11 -37.25
N VAL A 161 23.69 14.86 -36.22
CA VAL A 161 23.40 16.30 -36.33
C VAL A 161 24.65 17.13 -36.65
N GLY A 162 25.80 16.68 -36.13
CA GLY A 162 27.10 17.30 -36.30
C GLY A 162 27.72 17.18 -37.69
N GLN A 163 27.18 16.33 -38.57
CA GLN A 163 27.64 16.23 -39.97
C GLN A 163 27.02 17.36 -40.81
N PRO A 164 27.79 18.37 -41.25
CA PRO A 164 27.25 19.53 -41.97
C PRO A 164 26.70 19.19 -43.35
N SER A 165 27.26 18.16 -44.01
CA SER A 165 26.88 17.65 -45.32
C SER A 165 25.81 16.55 -45.28
N CYS A 166 25.20 16.29 -44.11
CA CYS A 166 24.24 15.21 -43.90
C CYS A 166 24.80 13.79 -44.20
N THR A 167 26.13 13.61 -44.13
CA THR A 167 26.79 12.32 -44.24
C THR A 167 26.45 11.42 -43.05
N TYR A 168 26.56 10.10 -43.24
CA TYR A 168 26.28 9.11 -42.19
C TYR A 168 27.57 8.42 -41.74
N ALA A 169 27.89 8.54 -40.45
CA ALA A 169 29.03 7.87 -39.83
C ALA A 169 28.70 6.40 -39.51
N TRP A 170 28.46 5.58 -40.54
CA TRP A 170 27.90 4.23 -40.43
C TRP A 170 28.62 3.31 -39.45
N VAL A 171 29.96 3.34 -39.40
CA VAL A 171 30.75 2.51 -38.49
C VAL A 171 30.50 2.91 -37.03
N ALA A 172 30.59 4.21 -36.72
CA ALA A 172 30.38 4.73 -35.37
C ALA A 172 28.93 4.51 -34.90
N LEU A 173 27.96 4.77 -35.78
CA LEU A 173 26.55 4.58 -35.50
C LEU A 173 26.19 3.09 -35.28
N SER A 174 26.77 2.17 -36.07
CA SER A 174 26.57 0.73 -35.89
C SER A 174 27.18 0.23 -34.58
N ALA A 175 28.34 0.76 -34.19
CA ALA A 175 28.95 0.43 -32.90
C ALA A 175 28.10 0.92 -31.71
N LEU A 176 27.58 2.15 -31.78
CA LEU A 176 26.69 2.70 -30.76
C LEU A 176 25.35 1.95 -30.68
N GLU A 177 24.77 1.56 -31.83
CA GLU A 177 23.59 0.70 -31.89
C GLU A 177 23.83 -0.63 -31.16
N PHE A 178 24.96 -1.29 -31.43
CA PHE A 178 25.32 -2.56 -30.81
C PHE A 178 25.39 -2.46 -29.29
N VAL A 179 26.12 -1.46 -28.78
CA VAL A 179 26.22 -1.20 -27.33
C VAL A 179 24.83 -0.93 -26.74
N ARG A 180 24.04 -0.08 -27.39
CA ARG A 180 22.67 0.26 -26.96
C ARG A 180 21.76 -0.96 -26.90
N LYS A 181 21.80 -1.86 -27.89
CA LYS A 181 21.01 -3.10 -27.92
C LYS A 181 21.47 -4.10 -26.85
N ILE A 182 22.77 -4.20 -26.56
CA ILE A 182 23.27 -5.02 -25.44
C ILE A 182 22.75 -4.48 -24.11
N LEU A 183 22.89 -3.17 -23.87
CA LEU A 183 22.41 -2.53 -22.63
C LEU A 183 20.91 -2.75 -22.44
N PHE A 184 20.14 -2.62 -23.53
CA PHE A 184 18.71 -2.93 -23.51
C PHE A 184 18.43 -4.39 -23.16
N CYS A 185 19.11 -5.36 -23.78
CA CYS A 185 18.97 -6.78 -23.43
C CYS A 185 19.35 -7.06 -21.96
N CYS A 186 20.39 -6.41 -21.43
CA CYS A 186 20.76 -6.49 -20.02
C CYS A 186 19.68 -5.93 -19.10
N MET A 187 19.04 -4.80 -19.45
CA MET A 187 17.92 -4.24 -18.68
C MET A 187 16.74 -5.21 -18.64
N LEU A 188 16.38 -5.81 -19.78
CA LEU A 188 15.34 -6.82 -19.86
C LEU A 188 15.65 -8.00 -18.91
N LEU A 189 16.85 -8.59 -19.03
CA LEU A 189 17.28 -9.68 -18.15
C LEU A 189 17.20 -9.29 -16.66
N PHE A 190 17.66 -8.08 -16.32
CA PHE A 190 17.68 -7.60 -14.95
C PHE A 190 16.27 -7.48 -14.34
N VAL A 191 15.31 -7.00 -15.14
CA VAL A 191 13.88 -6.92 -14.74
C VAL A 191 13.30 -8.33 -14.51
N LEU A 192 13.51 -9.26 -15.45
CA LEU A 192 13.03 -10.65 -15.29
C LEU A 192 13.67 -11.35 -14.09
N ALA A 193 14.98 -11.21 -13.91
CA ALA A 193 15.70 -11.80 -12.79
C ALA A 193 15.15 -11.28 -11.45
N SER A 194 14.81 -10.00 -11.40
CA SER A 194 14.25 -9.36 -10.21
C SER A 194 12.85 -9.85 -9.89
N GLN A 195 11.99 -10.04 -10.89
CA GLN A 195 10.67 -10.64 -10.71
C GLN A 195 10.76 -12.12 -10.32
N MET A 196 11.68 -12.87 -10.93
CA MET A 196 11.89 -14.27 -10.58
C MET A 196 12.46 -14.42 -9.17
N GLY A 197 13.27 -13.47 -8.70
CA GLY A 197 13.69 -13.37 -7.31
C GLY A 197 12.53 -13.29 -6.31
N MET A 198 11.38 -12.75 -6.73
CA MET A 198 10.16 -12.65 -5.92
C MET A 198 9.26 -13.89 -6.00
N CYS A 199 9.68 -14.97 -6.66
CA CYS A 199 8.94 -16.24 -6.62
C CYS A 199 9.36 -17.06 -5.39
N LEU A 200 8.52 -18.02 -4.97
CA LEU A 200 8.87 -18.99 -3.93
C LEU A 200 10.00 -19.91 -4.40
N TRP A 201 10.92 -20.24 -3.50
CA TRP A 201 11.91 -21.27 -3.74
C TRP A 201 11.28 -22.66 -3.62
N ARG A 202 11.36 -23.46 -4.69
CA ARG A 202 10.88 -24.85 -4.73
C ARG A 202 11.99 -25.87 -4.96
N GLY A 203 13.25 -25.46 -4.84
CA GLY A 203 14.41 -26.36 -5.00
C GLY A 203 14.67 -27.19 -3.74
N LYS A 204 15.81 -27.91 -3.73
CA LYS A 204 16.26 -28.67 -2.55
C LYS A 204 16.32 -27.79 -1.30
N GLY A 205 15.85 -28.31 -0.15
CA GLY A 205 15.80 -27.60 1.13
C GLY A 205 14.70 -26.53 1.22
N ALA A 206 13.64 -26.61 0.39
CA ALA A 206 12.51 -25.69 0.47
C ALA A 206 11.66 -25.87 1.75
N LEU A 207 11.52 -27.11 2.22
CA LEU A 207 10.72 -27.44 3.41
C LEU A 207 11.42 -27.07 4.72
N ASP A 208 12.75 -27.20 4.77
CA ASP A 208 13.56 -26.92 5.96
C ASP A 208 13.88 -25.43 6.15
N MET A 209 13.27 -24.58 5.33
CA MET A 209 13.62 -23.18 5.25
C MET A 209 12.98 -22.37 6.36
N HIS A 210 13.77 -21.45 6.94
CA HIS A 210 13.24 -20.47 7.88
C HIS A 210 12.05 -19.72 7.25
N PRO A 211 10.92 -19.56 7.97
CA PRO A 211 9.71 -18.97 7.42
C PRO A 211 9.91 -17.56 6.84
N ASP A 212 10.93 -16.82 7.29
CA ASP A 212 11.24 -15.47 6.83
C ASP A 212 12.01 -15.40 5.50
N TYR A 213 12.51 -16.52 4.98
CA TYR A 213 13.45 -16.53 3.84
C TYR A 213 13.00 -17.37 2.65
N ARG A 214 11.68 -17.51 2.44
CA ARG A 214 11.08 -18.41 1.43
C ARG A 214 11.24 -18.01 -0.04
N LEU A 215 11.73 -16.80 -0.34
CA LEU A 215 11.82 -16.32 -1.72
C LEU A 215 13.14 -16.73 -2.38
N VAL A 216 13.14 -16.83 -3.71
CA VAL A 216 14.35 -17.11 -4.51
C VAL A 216 15.45 -16.08 -4.21
N VAL A 217 15.10 -14.80 -4.03
CA VAL A 217 16.05 -13.72 -3.74
C VAL A 217 16.78 -13.90 -2.41
N ASP A 218 16.18 -14.63 -1.47
CA ASP A 218 16.74 -14.88 -0.13
C ASP A 218 17.81 -16.01 -0.16
N ARG A 219 17.95 -16.74 -1.28
CA ARG A 219 18.91 -17.85 -1.42
C ARG A 219 20.35 -17.38 -1.66
N PRO A 220 21.35 -18.21 -1.31
CA PRO A 220 22.74 -18.00 -1.70
C PRO A 220 22.89 -17.78 -3.21
N LEU A 221 23.94 -17.04 -3.62
CA LEU A 221 24.16 -16.68 -5.02
C LEU A 221 24.22 -17.89 -5.97
N ALA A 222 24.83 -19.01 -5.54
CA ALA A 222 24.97 -20.21 -6.36
C ALA A 222 23.63 -20.90 -6.70
N ASP A 223 22.67 -20.86 -5.78
CA ASP A 223 21.32 -21.40 -6.01
C ASP A 223 20.51 -20.45 -6.91
N ARG A 224 20.64 -19.15 -6.68
CA ARG A 224 20.04 -18.12 -7.53
C ARG A 224 20.53 -18.26 -8.97
N ALA A 225 21.84 -18.38 -9.17
CA ALA A 225 22.45 -18.53 -10.50
C ALA A 225 21.92 -19.75 -11.25
N ARG A 226 21.82 -20.91 -10.58
CA ARG A 226 21.23 -22.13 -11.17
C ARG A 226 19.77 -21.95 -11.58
N TYR A 227 18.97 -21.29 -10.74
CA TYR A 227 17.57 -21.01 -11.04
C TYR A 227 17.40 -19.97 -12.17
N MET A 228 18.37 -19.06 -12.33
CA MET A 228 18.41 -18.03 -13.38
C MET A 228 18.99 -18.53 -14.71
N LEU A 229 19.48 -19.77 -14.77
CA LEU A 229 20.17 -20.31 -15.94
C LEU A 229 19.35 -20.25 -17.24
N PRO A 230 18.03 -20.54 -17.26
CA PRO A 230 17.23 -20.39 -18.48
C PRO A 230 17.15 -18.94 -18.99
N LEU A 231 17.08 -17.96 -18.07
CA LEU A 231 17.07 -16.54 -18.44
C LEU A 231 18.43 -16.11 -18.99
N PHE A 232 19.52 -16.64 -18.44
CA PHE A 232 20.86 -16.40 -18.95
C PHE A 232 21.02 -16.92 -20.38
N PHE A 233 20.56 -18.13 -20.69
CA PHE A 233 20.57 -18.65 -22.06
C PHE A 233 19.75 -17.79 -23.03
N LEU A 234 18.57 -17.33 -22.62
CA LEU A 234 17.76 -16.40 -23.41
C LEU A 234 18.51 -15.09 -23.68
N TRP A 235 19.23 -14.56 -22.69
CA TRP A 235 20.05 -13.37 -22.85
C TRP A 235 21.24 -13.59 -23.80
N VAL A 236 21.93 -14.73 -23.70
CA VAL A 236 23.01 -15.09 -24.63
C VAL A 236 22.49 -15.16 -26.06
N LEU A 237 21.32 -15.74 -26.29
CA LEU A 237 20.67 -15.78 -27.60
C LEU A 237 20.32 -14.38 -28.12
N LEU A 238 19.78 -13.52 -27.26
CA LEU A 238 19.51 -12.10 -27.58
C LEU A 238 20.79 -11.37 -28.01
N VAL A 239 21.86 -11.47 -27.23
CA VAL A 239 23.15 -10.83 -27.55
C VAL A 239 23.75 -11.40 -28.82
N ALA A 240 23.71 -12.73 -29.02
CA ALA A 240 24.19 -13.36 -30.23
C ALA A 240 23.44 -12.87 -31.48
N SER A 241 22.11 -12.72 -31.41
CA SER A 241 21.29 -12.19 -32.51
C SER A 241 21.69 -10.75 -32.87
N VAL A 242 21.96 -9.91 -31.86
CA VAL A 242 22.43 -8.54 -32.03
C VAL A 242 23.84 -8.52 -32.66
N GLY A 243 24.72 -9.43 -32.24
CA GLY A 243 26.06 -9.58 -32.80
C GLY A 243 26.07 -10.01 -34.28
N VAL A 244 25.22 -10.96 -34.66
CA VAL A 244 25.06 -11.36 -36.07
C VAL A 244 24.55 -10.20 -36.92
N SER A 245 23.58 -9.43 -36.40
CA SER A 245 23.10 -8.22 -37.09
C SER A 245 24.22 -7.20 -37.31
N LEU A 246 25.04 -6.92 -36.29
CA LEU A 246 26.19 -6.01 -36.41
C LEU A 246 27.20 -6.49 -37.46
N ALA A 247 27.61 -7.77 -37.38
CA ALA A 247 28.59 -8.34 -38.31
C ALA A 247 28.10 -8.25 -39.77
N SER A 248 26.81 -8.50 -40.00
CA SER A 248 26.19 -8.38 -41.32
C SER A 248 26.12 -6.95 -41.86
N ARG A 249 26.12 -5.94 -40.98
CA ARG A 249 26.13 -4.51 -41.35
C ARG A 249 27.55 -4.03 -41.63
N LEU A 250 28.50 -4.34 -40.76
CA LEU A 250 29.91 -3.95 -40.93
C LEU A 250 30.51 -4.51 -42.23
N ARG A 251 30.14 -5.74 -42.61
CA ARG A 251 30.58 -6.35 -43.88
C ARG A 251 30.12 -5.54 -45.10
N ARG A 252 28.89 -5.01 -45.08
CA ARG A 252 28.33 -4.19 -46.17
C ARG A 252 28.90 -2.79 -46.24
N VAL A 253 29.20 -2.17 -45.09
CA VAL A 253 29.83 -0.85 -45.06
C VAL A 253 31.21 -0.89 -45.72
N HIS A 254 31.88 -2.05 -45.69
CA HIS A 254 33.17 -2.26 -46.34
C HIS A 254 33.08 -2.56 -47.85
N GLU A 255 31.90 -2.92 -48.36
CA GLU A 255 31.65 -3.28 -49.78
C GLU A 255 31.08 -2.09 -50.60
N ASP A 256 31.42 -0.84 -50.23
CA ASP A 256 31.16 0.42 -50.95
C ASP A 256 29.71 0.92 -51.11
N VAL A 257 28.67 0.18 -50.68
CA VAL A 257 27.24 0.59 -50.86
C VAL A 257 26.85 1.88 -50.11
N PHE A 258 27.62 2.28 -49.09
CA PHE A 258 27.33 3.47 -48.26
C PHE A 258 28.40 4.57 -48.32
N ALA A 259 29.42 4.40 -49.18
CA ALA A 259 30.59 5.27 -49.24
C ALA A 259 30.32 6.65 -49.88
N SER A 260 29.14 6.87 -50.50
CA SER A 260 28.87 8.04 -51.35
C SER A 260 27.56 8.79 -51.06
N ILE A 261 27.00 8.72 -49.84
CA ILE A 261 25.81 9.50 -49.50
C ILE A 261 26.25 10.88 -48.99
N GLU A 262 26.30 11.85 -49.91
CA GLU A 262 26.66 13.23 -49.63
C GLU A 262 25.55 14.17 -50.12
N GLY A 263 25.14 15.10 -49.24
CA GLY A 263 24.19 16.16 -49.60
C GLY A 263 22.88 16.09 -48.83
N CYS A 264 22.49 17.20 -48.22
CA CYS A 264 21.22 17.30 -47.49
C CYS A 264 19.98 17.30 -48.40
N GLY A 265 20.15 17.44 -49.72
CA GLY A 265 19.08 17.39 -50.72
C GLY A 265 18.76 15.99 -51.23
N THR A 266 19.57 14.97 -50.91
CA THR A 266 19.36 13.59 -51.37
C THR A 266 18.02 13.06 -50.86
N GLU A 267 17.24 12.46 -51.76
CA GLU A 267 15.98 11.82 -51.39
C GLU A 267 16.24 10.48 -50.69
N VAL A 268 15.49 10.22 -49.63
CA VAL A 268 15.58 8.99 -48.83
C VAL A 268 15.16 7.76 -49.65
N VAL A 269 14.39 7.95 -50.73
CA VAL A 269 13.97 6.90 -51.67
C VAL A 269 15.08 6.53 -52.65
N GLU A 270 16.00 7.46 -52.95
CA GLU A 270 17.16 7.23 -53.84
C GLU A 270 18.28 6.44 -53.14
N LEU A 271 18.23 6.34 -51.81
CA LEU A 271 19.13 5.48 -51.04
C LEU A 271 18.88 4.02 -51.41
N GLN A 272 19.89 3.35 -51.98
CA GLN A 272 19.85 1.90 -52.23
C GLN A 272 20.03 1.10 -50.92
N CYS A 273 19.07 1.19 -49.99
CA CYS A 273 19.04 0.32 -48.82
C CYS A 273 18.51 -1.06 -49.22
N GLN A 274 19.36 -1.91 -49.82
CA GLN A 274 19.02 -3.32 -49.94
C GLN A 274 18.94 -3.90 -48.52
N VAL A 275 17.72 -4.08 -48.00
CA VAL A 275 17.50 -4.71 -46.70
C VAL A 275 17.74 -6.21 -46.88
N PRO A 276 18.85 -6.77 -46.38
CA PRO A 276 19.13 -8.18 -46.52
C PRO A 276 18.13 -9.04 -45.76
N SER A 277 17.92 -10.26 -46.26
CA SER A 277 17.13 -11.28 -45.55
C SER A 277 17.63 -11.50 -44.12
N THR A 278 18.94 -11.34 -43.85
CA THR A 278 19.52 -11.44 -42.51
C THR A 278 19.04 -10.33 -41.57
N GLN A 279 18.82 -9.12 -42.07
CA GLN A 279 18.33 -7.99 -41.28
C GLN A 279 16.82 -8.09 -41.05
N VAL A 280 16.06 -8.50 -42.07
CA VAL A 280 14.62 -8.79 -41.91
C VAL A 280 14.43 -9.90 -40.86
N ALA A 281 15.19 -10.99 -40.97
CA ALA A 281 15.19 -12.08 -40.00
C ALA A 281 15.58 -11.59 -38.60
N GLY A 282 16.64 -10.78 -38.48
CA GLY A 282 17.09 -10.22 -37.20
C GLY A 282 16.05 -9.30 -36.54
N ALA A 283 15.42 -8.40 -37.32
CA ALA A 283 14.36 -7.52 -36.82
C ALA A 283 13.11 -8.30 -36.40
N SER A 284 12.71 -9.30 -37.20
CA SER A 284 11.57 -10.17 -36.91
C SER A 284 11.82 -11.00 -35.65
N LEU A 285 13.01 -11.57 -35.52
CA LEU A 285 13.43 -12.30 -34.32
C LEU A 285 13.48 -11.39 -33.10
N GLY A 286 14.02 -10.16 -33.22
CA GLY A 286 14.07 -9.19 -32.14
C GLY A 286 12.68 -8.86 -31.57
N VAL A 287 11.71 -8.55 -32.44
CA VAL A 287 10.32 -8.30 -32.02
C VAL A 287 9.68 -9.56 -31.43
N ALA A 288 9.87 -10.73 -32.05
CA ALA A 288 9.37 -12.00 -31.50
C ALA A 288 9.91 -12.28 -30.09
N LEU A 289 11.21 -12.04 -29.86
CA LEU A 289 11.83 -12.18 -28.54
C LEU A 289 11.31 -11.13 -27.54
N LEU A 290 10.95 -9.93 -27.98
CA LEU A 290 10.28 -8.95 -27.12
C LEU A 290 8.88 -9.40 -26.70
N PHE A 291 8.13 -10.09 -27.57
CA PHE A 291 6.88 -10.73 -27.17
C PHE A 291 7.10 -11.86 -26.16
N VAL A 292 8.14 -12.69 -26.36
CA VAL A 292 8.53 -13.72 -25.38
C VAL A 292 8.88 -13.09 -24.03
N PHE A 293 9.64 -11.99 -24.05
CA PHE A 293 9.97 -11.21 -22.85
C PHE A 293 8.72 -10.66 -22.15
N ALA A 294 7.80 -10.07 -22.91
CA ALA A 294 6.54 -9.55 -22.39
C ALA A 294 5.71 -10.66 -21.73
N ALA A 295 5.57 -11.80 -22.41
CA ALA A 295 4.88 -12.97 -21.89
C ALA A 295 5.56 -13.51 -20.61
N GLY A 296 6.89 -13.59 -20.60
CA GLY A 296 7.68 -14.01 -19.43
C GLY A 296 7.49 -13.10 -18.23
N THR A 297 7.49 -11.77 -18.45
CA THR A 297 7.25 -10.77 -17.39
C THR A 297 5.84 -10.89 -16.82
N ILE A 298 4.83 -11.07 -17.67
CA ILE A 298 3.44 -11.26 -17.24
C ILE A 298 3.30 -12.57 -16.45
N TRP A 299 3.89 -13.66 -16.95
CA TRP A 299 3.86 -14.96 -16.29
C TRP A 299 4.55 -14.93 -14.93
N LEU A 300 5.77 -14.38 -14.84
CA LEU A 300 6.49 -14.23 -13.57
C LEU A 300 5.74 -13.33 -12.59
N SER A 301 5.16 -12.21 -13.05
CA SER A 301 4.38 -11.32 -12.18
C SER A 301 3.14 -12.03 -11.61
N ARG A 302 2.43 -12.82 -12.44
CA ARG A 302 1.28 -13.62 -12.00
C ARG A 302 1.71 -14.73 -11.04
N LYS A 303 2.81 -15.44 -11.36
CA LYS A 303 3.39 -16.48 -10.51
C LYS A 303 3.80 -15.92 -9.15
N ALA A 304 4.58 -14.83 -9.13
CA ALA A 304 5.02 -14.18 -7.90
C ALA A 304 3.82 -13.70 -7.06
N THR A 305 2.78 -13.15 -7.69
CA THR A 305 1.55 -12.77 -6.98
C THR A 305 0.83 -13.97 -6.37
N ARG A 306 0.75 -15.10 -7.09
CA ARG A 306 0.15 -16.34 -6.56
C ARG A 306 0.96 -16.89 -5.39
N ASP A 307 2.27 -17.02 -5.57
CA ASP A 307 3.21 -17.49 -4.56
C ASP A 307 3.13 -16.62 -3.29
N HIS A 308 2.96 -15.30 -3.44
CA HIS A 308 2.83 -14.38 -2.31
C HIS A 308 1.52 -14.53 -1.53
N ARG A 309 0.44 -15.07 -2.11
CA ARG A 309 -0.80 -15.36 -1.36
C ARG A 309 -0.59 -16.43 -0.29
N GLU A 310 0.42 -17.29 -0.45
CA GLU A 310 0.78 -18.30 0.53
C GLU A 310 1.68 -17.73 1.64
N LEU A 311 2.20 -16.52 1.44
CA LEU A 311 3.09 -15.84 2.37
C LEU A 311 2.32 -14.86 3.28
N PRO A 312 2.68 -14.78 4.57
CA PRO A 312 2.07 -13.83 5.48
C PRO A 312 2.31 -12.39 5.02
N PHE A 313 1.23 -11.62 4.84
CA PHE A 313 1.35 -10.27 4.30
C PHE A 313 2.22 -9.40 5.20
N VAL A 314 2.01 -9.40 6.52
CA VAL A 314 2.74 -8.51 7.44
C VAL A 314 4.26 -8.70 7.32
N ARG A 315 4.72 -9.94 7.16
CA ARG A 315 6.16 -10.27 7.01
C ARG A 315 6.70 -10.03 5.60
N TYR A 316 5.86 -10.11 4.58
CA TYR A 316 6.22 -9.98 3.16
C TYR A 316 5.60 -8.74 2.52
N ARG A 317 5.26 -7.72 3.31
CA ARG A 317 4.54 -6.52 2.88
C ARG A 317 5.27 -5.83 1.74
N ASP A 318 6.57 -5.58 1.91
CA ASP A 318 7.35 -4.84 0.93
C ASP A 318 7.48 -5.59 -0.41
N THR A 319 7.53 -6.93 -0.39
CA THR A 319 7.64 -7.74 -1.61
C THR A 319 6.30 -7.82 -2.34
N HIS A 320 5.18 -7.90 -1.60
CA HIS A 320 3.85 -7.76 -2.17
C HIS A 320 3.68 -6.42 -2.91
N ILE A 321 4.09 -5.33 -2.27
CA ILE A 321 4.05 -3.98 -2.84
C ILE A 321 4.97 -3.91 -4.07
N PHE A 322 6.19 -4.44 -3.97
CA PHE A 322 7.18 -4.45 -5.05
C PHE A 322 6.64 -5.12 -6.32
N ILE A 323 6.07 -6.33 -6.21
CA ILE A 323 5.51 -7.06 -7.36
C ILE A 323 4.41 -6.26 -8.04
N ARG A 324 3.54 -5.60 -7.26
CA ARG A 324 2.43 -4.81 -7.82
C ARG A 324 2.91 -3.55 -8.53
N ILE A 325 3.91 -2.87 -7.97
CA ILE A 325 4.51 -1.69 -8.58
C ILE A 325 5.20 -2.06 -9.87
N GLN A 326 5.99 -3.14 -9.86
CA GLN A 326 6.63 -3.68 -11.05
C GLN A 326 5.59 -3.98 -12.13
N ALA A 327 4.50 -4.69 -11.80
CA ALA A 327 3.44 -4.96 -12.76
C ALA A 327 2.75 -3.69 -13.30
N ARG A 328 2.55 -2.66 -12.47
CA ARG A 328 1.88 -1.41 -12.90
C ARG A 328 2.75 -0.47 -13.71
N VAL A 329 4.06 -0.44 -13.44
CA VAL A 329 5.02 0.47 -14.08
C VAL A 329 5.65 -0.21 -15.30
N VAL A 330 6.10 -1.46 -15.18
CA VAL A 330 6.86 -2.14 -16.24
C VAL A 330 5.94 -2.69 -17.34
N ALA A 331 4.77 -3.23 -17.02
CA ALA A 331 3.89 -3.80 -18.05
C ALA A 331 3.49 -2.80 -19.16
N PRO A 332 3.02 -1.56 -18.86
CA PRO A 332 2.69 -0.62 -19.92
C PRO A 332 3.93 -0.12 -20.67
N VAL A 333 5.11 -0.08 -20.03
CA VAL A 333 6.39 0.26 -20.69
C VAL A 333 6.74 -0.80 -21.72
N ILE A 334 6.62 -2.08 -21.37
CA ILE A 334 6.86 -3.18 -22.32
C ILE A 334 5.92 -3.09 -23.51
N VAL A 335 4.63 -2.83 -23.28
CA VAL A 335 3.65 -2.65 -24.37
C VAL A 335 4.07 -1.49 -25.28
N SER A 336 4.46 -0.35 -24.70
CA SER A 336 4.93 0.80 -25.47
C SER A 336 6.18 0.45 -26.29
N VAL A 337 7.17 -0.21 -25.69
CA VAL A 337 8.41 -0.62 -26.38
C VAL A 337 8.14 -1.61 -27.51
N VAL A 338 7.27 -2.61 -27.29
CA VAL A 338 6.89 -3.59 -28.32
C VAL A 338 6.20 -2.89 -29.48
N LEU A 339 5.22 -2.03 -29.21
CA LEU A 339 4.48 -1.30 -30.24
C LEU A 339 5.38 -0.31 -30.99
N SER A 340 6.24 0.43 -30.31
CA SER A 340 7.20 1.34 -30.94
C SER A 340 8.21 0.60 -31.80
N SER A 341 8.71 -0.56 -31.36
CA SER A 341 9.62 -1.40 -32.16
C SER A 341 8.91 -1.96 -33.40
N LEU A 342 7.65 -2.40 -33.25
CA LEU A 342 6.84 -2.88 -34.36
C LEU A 342 6.57 -1.79 -35.41
N LEU A 343 6.08 -0.64 -34.96
CA LEU A 343 5.60 0.46 -35.82
C LEU A 343 6.72 1.24 -36.51
N LEU A 344 7.86 1.42 -35.84
CA LEU A 344 8.94 2.30 -36.32
C LEU A 344 10.17 1.52 -36.81
N GLU A 345 10.35 0.25 -36.45
CA GLU A 345 11.50 -0.55 -36.89
C GLU A 345 11.06 -1.69 -37.81
N LEU A 346 10.22 -2.63 -37.34
CA LEU A 346 9.90 -3.84 -38.10
C LEU A 346 9.02 -3.58 -39.33
N ILE A 347 7.89 -2.87 -39.20
CA ILE A 347 6.98 -2.60 -40.33
C ILE A 347 7.70 -1.86 -41.48
N PRO A 348 8.46 -0.78 -41.21
CA PRO A 348 9.22 -0.11 -42.26
C PRO A 348 10.28 -1.03 -42.91
N THR A 349 10.96 -1.84 -42.10
CA THR A 349 11.94 -2.83 -42.60
C THR A 349 11.29 -3.86 -43.53
N LEU A 350 10.08 -4.35 -43.20
CA LEU A 350 9.32 -5.28 -44.05
C LEU A 350 8.81 -4.65 -45.34
N LYS A 351 8.51 -3.35 -45.31
CA LYS A 351 8.14 -2.57 -46.50
C LYS A 351 9.34 -2.20 -47.38
N GLY A 352 10.56 -2.57 -46.98
CA GLY A 352 11.79 -2.26 -47.70
C GLY A 352 12.17 -0.78 -47.68
N THR A 353 11.68 0.00 -46.70
CA THR A 353 12.02 1.43 -46.61
C THR A 353 13.34 1.65 -45.88
N CYS A 354 14.14 2.61 -46.34
CA CYS A 354 15.39 3.01 -45.67
C CYS A 354 15.18 3.54 -44.24
N LEU A 355 14.01 4.13 -43.96
CA LEU A 355 13.70 4.74 -42.65
C LEU A 355 13.75 3.75 -41.49
N GLY A 356 13.32 2.49 -41.70
CA GLY A 356 13.39 1.45 -40.66
C GLY A 356 14.83 1.10 -40.27
N LEU A 357 15.73 1.04 -41.26
CA LEU A 357 17.16 0.83 -41.03
C LEU A 357 17.76 2.04 -40.31
N LEU A 358 17.47 3.25 -40.76
CA LEU A 358 17.97 4.49 -40.15
C LEU A 358 17.52 4.62 -38.69
N PHE A 359 16.24 4.41 -38.39
CA PHE A 359 15.71 4.43 -37.02
C PHE A 359 16.24 3.28 -36.16
N SER A 360 16.49 2.09 -36.72
CA SER A 360 17.14 1.00 -35.99
C SER A 360 18.54 1.40 -35.51
N VAL A 361 19.32 2.07 -36.37
CA VAL A 361 20.71 2.47 -36.08
C VAL A 361 20.74 3.64 -35.11
N THR A 362 20.08 4.75 -35.46
CA THR A 362 20.11 5.98 -34.64
C THR A 362 19.32 5.82 -33.34
N GLY A 363 18.26 5.04 -33.35
CA GLY A 363 17.40 4.74 -32.22
C GLY A 363 16.03 5.42 -32.27
N ASN A 364 15.19 5.07 -31.30
CA ASN A 364 13.76 5.36 -31.31
C ASN A 364 13.39 6.17 -30.06
N LEU A 365 13.00 7.44 -30.26
CA LEU A 365 12.66 8.35 -29.17
C LEU A 365 11.51 7.84 -28.27
N PRO A 366 10.40 7.30 -28.81
CA PRO A 366 9.40 6.59 -28.01
C PRO A 366 9.94 5.52 -27.04
N ILE A 367 10.93 4.72 -27.45
CA ILE A 367 11.55 3.72 -26.58
C ILE A 367 12.35 4.41 -25.47
N GLU A 368 13.16 5.42 -25.82
CA GLU A 368 13.94 6.21 -24.85
C GLU A 368 13.04 6.88 -23.79
N LEU A 369 11.94 7.50 -24.22
CA LEU A 369 10.97 8.13 -23.32
C LEU A 369 10.32 7.11 -22.39
N SER A 370 9.91 5.95 -22.93
CA SER A 370 9.24 4.90 -22.16
C SER A 370 10.15 4.34 -21.06
N LEU A 371 11.41 4.07 -21.40
CA LEU A 371 12.41 3.58 -20.45
C LEU A 371 12.76 4.64 -19.39
N THR A 372 12.92 5.90 -19.80
CA THR A 372 13.22 7.02 -18.89
C THR A 372 12.11 7.21 -17.85
N VAL A 373 10.83 7.17 -18.28
CA VAL A 373 9.68 7.25 -17.37
C VAL A 373 9.68 6.09 -16.36
N ALA A 374 9.97 4.88 -16.81
CA ALA A 374 10.03 3.69 -15.95
C ALA A 374 11.13 3.81 -14.89
N VAL A 375 12.35 4.15 -15.32
CA VAL A 375 13.52 4.29 -14.44
C VAL A 375 13.32 5.41 -13.44
N ALA A 376 12.83 6.58 -13.88
CA ALA A 376 12.53 7.69 -12.99
C ALA A 376 11.51 7.30 -11.91
N ALA A 377 10.41 6.64 -12.30
CA ALA A 377 9.40 6.18 -11.34
C ALA A 377 9.98 5.19 -10.32
N MET A 378 10.79 4.23 -10.77
CA MET A 378 11.39 3.22 -9.90
C MET A 378 12.44 3.82 -8.95
N VAL A 379 13.30 4.72 -9.43
CA VAL A 379 14.28 5.42 -8.59
C VAL A 379 13.57 6.25 -7.53
N LEU A 380 12.55 7.03 -7.92
CA LEU A 380 11.80 7.84 -6.96
C LEU A 380 11.12 6.97 -5.89
N LEU A 381 10.49 5.86 -6.26
CA LEU A 381 9.79 4.99 -5.30
C LEU A 381 10.72 4.28 -4.30
N TYR A 382 11.89 3.81 -4.76
CA TYR A 382 12.83 3.03 -3.94
C TYR A 382 14.02 3.84 -3.40
N MET A 383 13.99 5.16 -3.54
CA MET A 383 14.94 6.06 -2.91
C MET A 383 14.65 6.19 -1.41
N PRO A 384 15.67 6.19 -0.54
CA PRO A 384 15.52 6.55 0.88
C PRO A 384 15.04 7.99 1.04
N ARG A 385 14.13 8.24 1.97
CA ARG A 385 13.64 9.59 2.26
C ARG A 385 14.50 10.29 3.34
N SER A 386 14.69 11.60 3.23
CA SER A 386 15.43 12.45 4.20
C SER A 386 14.57 12.89 5.39
N GLU A 387 15.22 13.06 6.55
CA GLU A 387 14.63 13.32 7.87
C GLU A 387 13.98 14.71 8.06
N GLU A 388 14.46 15.77 7.40
CA GLU A 388 14.12 17.16 7.78
C GLU A 388 12.67 17.60 7.54
N VAL A 389 11.81 16.76 6.97
CA VAL A 389 10.44 17.20 6.72
C VAL A 389 9.36 16.13 6.87
N ASP A 390 9.65 14.90 7.32
CA ASP A 390 8.60 13.87 7.46
C ASP A 390 8.95 12.65 8.30
N SER A 391 8.01 12.25 9.16
CA SER A 391 8.06 11.04 9.96
C SER A 391 7.31 9.88 9.26
N PRO A 392 8.00 8.99 8.53
CA PRO A 392 7.47 7.68 8.20
C PRO A 392 7.35 6.73 9.41
N LEU A 393 7.97 7.10 10.55
CA LEU A 393 7.71 6.53 11.88
C LEU A 393 6.22 6.64 12.25
N LEU A 394 5.56 7.74 11.86
CA LEU A 394 4.12 7.95 12.04
C LEU A 394 3.31 6.75 11.55
N GLN A 395 3.54 6.28 10.32
CA GLN A 395 2.73 5.19 9.76
C GLN A 395 2.94 3.86 10.48
N ALA A 396 4.15 3.59 10.98
CA ALA A 396 4.44 2.40 11.80
C ALA A 396 3.79 2.50 13.18
N PHE A 397 3.91 3.65 13.86
CA PHE A 397 3.24 3.92 15.14
C PHE A 397 1.71 3.91 15.02
N LEU A 398 1.19 4.37 13.88
CA LEU A 398 -0.23 4.31 13.54
C LEU A 398 -0.71 2.87 13.26
N GLN A 399 0.21 1.91 13.06
CA GLN A 399 -0.09 0.50 12.91
C GLN A 399 0.04 -0.31 14.21
N GLU A 400 0.53 0.30 15.29
CA GLU A 400 0.52 -0.33 16.60
C GLU A 400 -0.91 -0.48 17.14
N PHE A 401 -1.11 -1.55 17.90
CA PHE A 401 -2.36 -1.87 18.55
C PHE A 401 -2.12 -2.50 19.92
N SER A 402 -3.17 -2.52 20.73
CA SER A 402 -3.20 -3.17 22.02
C SER A 402 -4.00 -4.48 21.94
N TRP A 403 -3.53 -5.51 22.63
CA TRP A 403 -4.25 -6.78 22.72
C TRP A 403 -5.44 -6.68 23.67
N THR A 404 -5.27 -6.05 24.82
CA THR A 404 -6.28 -5.94 25.89
C THR A 404 -6.62 -4.49 26.21
N ALA A 405 -7.86 -4.21 26.62
CA ALA A 405 -8.32 -2.89 26.98
C ALA A 405 -7.58 -2.32 28.21
N ALA A 406 -7.10 -3.20 29.10
CA ALA A 406 -6.29 -2.81 30.26
C ALA A 406 -4.87 -2.34 29.87
N ALA A 407 -4.31 -2.85 28.76
CA ALA A 407 -2.97 -2.48 28.30
C ALA A 407 -2.94 -1.16 27.50
N VAL A 408 -4.09 -0.70 26.98
CA VAL A 408 -4.19 0.51 26.15
C VAL A 408 -3.45 1.74 26.72
N PRO A 409 -3.59 2.12 28.01
CA PRO A 409 -2.88 3.28 28.55
C PRO A 409 -1.35 3.09 28.54
N ALA A 410 -0.88 1.89 28.86
CA ALA A 410 0.56 1.58 28.87
C ALA A 410 1.14 1.54 27.45
N ASP A 411 0.41 0.99 26.49
CA ASP A 411 0.82 0.96 25.07
C ASP A 411 0.86 2.38 24.47
N LEU A 412 -0.11 3.24 24.80
CA LEU A 412 -0.10 4.65 24.40
C LEU A 412 1.10 5.39 24.99
N ALA A 413 1.38 5.21 26.29
CA ALA A 413 2.53 5.83 26.94
C ALA A 413 3.85 5.35 26.31
N ARG A 414 3.97 4.06 26.01
CA ARG A 414 5.14 3.49 25.32
C ARG A 414 5.31 4.13 23.93
N ARG A 415 4.25 4.16 23.12
CA ARG A 415 4.28 4.73 21.76
C ARG A 415 4.72 6.20 21.80
N ASN A 416 4.16 6.99 22.72
CA ASN A 416 4.49 8.41 22.84
C ASN A 416 5.95 8.60 23.31
N ALA A 417 6.43 7.80 24.26
CA ALA A 417 7.84 7.84 24.69
C ALA A 417 8.82 7.48 23.55
N LEU A 418 8.48 6.49 22.72
CA LEU A 418 9.28 6.12 21.54
C LEU A 418 9.29 7.24 20.49
N LEU A 419 8.16 7.92 20.31
CA LEU A 419 8.06 9.08 19.42
C LEU A 419 8.96 10.22 19.88
N GLU A 420 8.88 10.59 21.17
CA GLU A 420 9.73 11.63 21.76
C GLU A 420 11.22 11.29 21.63
N ALA A 421 11.60 10.03 21.89
CA ALA A 421 12.97 9.56 21.79
C ALA A 421 13.50 9.67 20.35
N ASN A 422 12.71 9.29 19.35
CA ASN A 422 13.07 9.42 17.94
C ASN A 422 13.30 10.89 17.56
N ILE A 423 12.46 11.80 18.03
CA ILE A 423 12.57 13.23 17.71
C ILE A 423 13.75 13.88 18.43
N ALA A 424 14.02 13.47 19.66
CA ALA A 424 15.22 13.91 20.36
C ALA A 424 16.50 13.42 19.65
N ALA A 425 16.47 12.24 19.02
CA ALA A 425 17.55 11.79 18.15
C ALA A 425 17.66 12.64 16.87
N GLU A 426 16.54 12.95 16.20
CA GLU A 426 16.50 13.82 15.01
C GLU A 426 17.07 15.22 15.29
N ARG A 427 16.66 15.87 16.39
CA ARG A 427 17.17 17.20 16.78
C ARG A 427 18.67 17.21 17.08
N ARG A 428 19.22 16.09 17.60
CA ARG A 428 20.66 15.93 17.84
C ARG A 428 21.43 15.68 16.54
N GLY A 429 20.88 14.89 15.62
CA GLY A 429 21.44 14.66 14.29
C GLY A 429 21.51 15.93 13.44
N ALA A 430 20.43 16.72 13.43
CA ALA A 430 20.37 18.00 12.71
C ALA A 430 21.39 19.04 13.23
N ARG A 431 21.70 19.04 14.53
CA ARG A 431 22.76 19.89 15.11
C ARG A 431 24.17 19.43 14.72
N GLN A 432 24.39 18.14 14.45
CA GLN A 432 25.68 17.61 14.03
C GLN A 432 25.90 17.74 12.50
N SER A 433 24.84 17.78 11.69
CA SER A 433 24.90 17.91 10.23
C SER A 433 24.95 19.36 9.73
N LEU A 434 25.76 20.23 10.36
CA LEU A 434 25.99 21.62 9.96
C LEU A 434 26.71 21.79 8.60
N GLY A 435 26.86 20.71 7.82
CA GLY A 435 27.45 20.69 6.49
C GLY A 435 26.42 20.38 5.41
N MET A 436 26.09 21.40 4.60
CA MET A 436 25.29 21.39 3.36
C MET A 436 23.76 21.25 3.49
N ARG A 437 23.09 22.41 3.59
CA ARG A 437 21.69 22.57 3.18
C ARG A 437 21.59 22.74 1.67
N ALA A 438 21.73 21.64 0.92
CA ALA A 438 21.53 21.64 -0.54
C ALA A 438 20.10 22.08 -0.96
N VAL A 439 19.14 22.01 -0.02
CA VAL A 439 17.74 22.37 -0.22
C VAL A 439 17.49 23.89 -0.08
N ASP A 440 18.44 24.63 0.49
CA ASP A 440 18.33 26.08 0.66
C ASP A 440 18.52 26.85 -0.66
N PHE A 441 19.01 26.19 -1.71
CA PHE A 441 19.22 26.77 -3.04
C PHE A 441 17.94 26.92 -3.87
N PHE A 442 16.85 26.24 -3.49
CA PHE A 442 15.58 26.33 -4.21
C PHE A 442 14.71 27.49 -3.69
N PRO A 443 14.05 28.25 -4.60
CA PRO A 443 13.04 29.24 -4.23
C PRO A 443 11.97 28.64 -3.31
N SER A 444 11.46 29.43 -2.37
CA SER A 444 10.54 28.97 -1.32
C SER A 444 9.26 28.31 -1.85
N TYR A 445 8.79 28.71 -3.04
CA TYR A 445 7.67 28.07 -3.73
C TYR A 445 8.01 26.65 -4.23
N MET A 446 9.16 26.46 -4.88
CA MET A 446 9.63 25.13 -5.27
C MET A 446 9.90 24.25 -4.07
N ARG A 447 10.42 24.82 -2.98
CA ARG A 447 10.63 24.10 -1.72
C ARG A 447 9.31 23.60 -1.11
N ARG A 448 8.27 24.45 -1.13
CA ARG A 448 6.91 24.07 -0.70
C ARG A 448 6.25 23.07 -1.65
N MET A 449 6.43 23.22 -2.96
CA MET A 449 5.92 22.27 -3.95
C MET A 449 6.62 20.91 -3.84
N LEU A 450 7.95 20.89 -3.69
CA LEU A 450 8.75 19.68 -3.46
C LEU A 450 8.48 19.07 -2.09
N GLY A 451 8.23 19.88 -1.07
CA GLY A 451 7.77 19.45 0.26
C GLY A 451 6.39 18.82 0.19
N TRP A 452 5.42 19.43 -0.48
CA TRP A 452 4.09 18.85 -0.71
C TRP A 452 4.13 17.58 -1.58
N LEU A 453 4.95 17.56 -2.64
CA LEU A 453 5.17 16.36 -3.47
C LEU A 453 5.95 15.29 -2.71
N ALA A 454 6.80 15.64 -1.75
CA ALA A 454 7.38 14.70 -0.81
C ALA A 454 6.28 14.18 0.12
N GLY A 455 5.41 15.05 0.61
CA GLY A 455 4.30 14.77 1.53
C GLY A 455 4.60 15.27 2.94
N SER A 456 5.18 16.47 3.02
CA SER A 456 5.87 17.01 4.19
C SER A 456 5.03 17.70 5.24
N GLU A 457 4.88 17.06 6.41
CA GLU A 457 4.30 17.65 7.63
C GLU A 457 5.40 18.03 8.63
N ASP A 458 5.23 19.17 9.33
CA ASP A 458 6.17 19.60 10.37
C ASP A 458 6.22 18.54 11.49
N ALA A 459 7.44 18.16 11.93
CA ALA A 459 7.63 17.16 12.96
C ALA A 459 6.93 17.52 14.27
N ALA A 460 6.86 18.82 14.63
CA ALA A 460 6.15 19.26 15.82
C ALA A 460 4.63 19.05 15.71
N GLU A 461 4.05 19.37 14.54
CA GLU A 461 2.62 19.18 14.27
C GLU A 461 2.25 17.68 14.23
N ALA A 462 3.13 16.84 13.68
CA ALA A 462 2.94 15.39 13.66
C ALA A 462 2.95 14.75 15.05
N VAL A 463 3.72 15.29 16.00
CA VAL A 463 3.77 14.83 17.41
C VAL A 463 2.51 15.17 18.15
N GLU A 464 2.15 16.44 18.14
CA GLU A 464 0.95 16.91 18.83
C GLU A 464 -0.27 16.14 18.33
N ARG A 465 -0.34 15.88 17.02
CA ARG A 465 -1.37 15.03 16.43
C ARG A 465 -1.30 13.59 16.95
N LEU A 466 -0.13 12.97 17.00
CA LEU A 466 0.07 11.58 17.43
C LEU A 466 -0.25 11.34 18.90
N GLU A 467 0.07 12.26 19.79
CA GLU A 467 -0.22 12.13 21.22
C GLU A 467 -1.71 11.95 21.47
N HIS A 468 -2.54 12.60 20.65
CA HIS A 468 -4.00 12.55 20.70
C HIS A 468 -4.59 11.44 19.81
N GLU A 469 -3.77 10.70 19.06
CA GLU A 469 -4.23 9.60 18.21
C GLU A 469 -4.51 8.33 19.03
N PRO A 470 -5.72 7.75 18.94
CA PRO A 470 -6.05 6.54 19.67
C PRO A 470 -5.31 5.32 19.11
N ILE A 471 -5.27 4.27 19.93
CA ILE A 471 -4.70 2.96 19.59
C ILE A 471 -5.85 1.95 19.42
N PHE A 472 -5.75 1.11 18.39
CA PHE A 472 -6.74 0.05 18.18
C PHE A 472 -6.60 -1.00 19.28
N CYS A 473 -7.71 -1.51 19.79
CA CYS A 473 -7.72 -2.55 20.82
C CYS A 473 -8.46 -3.78 20.30
N VAL A 474 -7.77 -4.92 20.22
CA VAL A 474 -8.33 -6.18 19.71
C VAL A 474 -9.47 -6.67 20.60
N GLU A 475 -9.26 -6.67 21.92
CA GLU A 475 -10.29 -6.98 22.91
C GLU A 475 -11.56 -6.14 22.72
N THR A 476 -11.41 -4.81 22.63
CA THR A 476 -12.56 -3.92 22.44
C THR A 476 -13.29 -4.22 21.12
N ALA A 477 -12.56 -4.50 20.05
CA ALA A 477 -13.16 -4.84 18.76
C ALA A 477 -13.95 -6.15 18.83
N ILE A 478 -13.43 -7.21 19.49
CA ILE A 478 -14.16 -8.48 19.67
C ILE A 478 -15.43 -8.27 20.47
N ARG A 479 -15.35 -7.54 21.61
CA ARG A 479 -16.52 -7.24 22.44
C ARG A 479 -17.59 -6.45 21.67
N LEU A 480 -17.18 -5.48 20.85
CA LEU A 480 -18.11 -4.68 20.05
C LEU A 480 -18.66 -5.41 18.82
N LEU A 481 -17.98 -6.45 18.33
CA LEU A 481 -18.52 -7.34 17.32
C LEU A 481 -19.62 -8.23 17.91
N TYR A 482 -19.42 -8.75 19.12
CA TYR A 482 -20.45 -9.49 19.86
C TYR A 482 -21.72 -8.64 20.05
N TRP A 483 -21.56 -7.39 20.50
CA TRP A 483 -22.68 -6.44 20.61
C TRP A 483 -23.33 -6.12 19.26
N SER A 484 -22.56 -6.06 18.17
CA SER A 484 -23.16 -5.89 16.83
C SER A 484 -24.01 -7.08 16.42
N ARG A 485 -23.64 -8.30 16.82
CA ARG A 485 -24.43 -9.53 16.56
C ARG A 485 -25.67 -9.61 17.45
N LEU A 486 -25.55 -9.17 18.71
CA LEU A 486 -26.69 -9.07 19.62
C LEU A 486 -27.80 -8.19 19.04
N ALA A 487 -27.43 -7.06 18.42
CA ALA A 487 -28.41 -6.17 17.80
C ALA A 487 -29.19 -6.79 16.62
N TYR A 488 -28.81 -7.98 16.11
CA TYR A 488 -29.61 -8.70 15.11
C TYR A 488 -30.61 -9.69 15.71
N GLN A 489 -30.48 -10.01 17.00
CA GLN A 489 -31.39 -10.90 17.69
C GLN A 489 -32.74 -10.19 17.90
N GLU A 490 -33.83 -10.92 17.76
CA GLU A 490 -35.16 -10.45 18.12
C GLU A 490 -35.33 -10.51 19.64
N GLU A 491 -36.26 -9.72 20.20
CA GLU A 491 -36.46 -9.60 21.65
C GLU A 491 -36.65 -10.96 22.34
N ASP A 492 -37.38 -11.88 21.70
CA ASP A 492 -37.63 -13.24 22.19
C ASP A 492 -36.39 -14.16 22.14
N GLU A 493 -35.36 -13.81 21.34
CA GLU A 493 -34.15 -14.59 21.08
C GLU A 493 -32.87 -13.99 21.72
N LEU A 494 -33.01 -12.87 22.44
CA LEU A 494 -31.93 -12.16 23.14
C LEU A 494 -31.25 -12.95 24.26
N ASP A 495 -31.84 -14.08 24.68
CA ASP A 495 -31.28 -14.99 25.68
C ASP A 495 -31.03 -16.39 25.08
N ASN A 496 -30.54 -16.42 23.84
CA ASN A 496 -30.11 -17.67 23.21
C ASN A 496 -28.71 -18.11 23.71
N GLU A 497 -28.37 -19.38 23.43
CA GLU A 497 -27.16 -20.03 23.95
C GLU A 497 -25.85 -19.37 23.47
N TYR A 498 -25.83 -18.72 22.30
CA TYR A 498 -24.60 -18.25 21.64
C TYR A 498 -24.38 -16.74 21.76
N VAL A 499 -25.46 -15.95 21.68
CA VAL A 499 -25.46 -14.49 21.76
C VAL A 499 -26.57 -14.06 22.71
N SER A 500 -26.24 -13.92 24.00
CA SER A 500 -27.15 -13.42 25.02
C SER A 500 -26.81 -12.02 25.53
N VAL A 501 -27.84 -11.31 25.99
CA VAL A 501 -27.71 -10.01 26.70
C VAL A 501 -26.90 -10.16 27.97
N LYS A 502 -27.12 -11.23 28.75
CA LYS A 502 -26.39 -11.49 29.99
C LYS A 502 -24.87 -11.51 29.75
N SER A 503 -24.45 -12.24 28.72
CA SER A 503 -23.04 -12.27 28.35
C SER A 503 -22.58 -10.92 27.80
N ALA A 504 -23.38 -10.22 26.99
CA ALA A 504 -23.06 -8.90 26.48
C ALA A 504 -22.78 -7.86 27.58
N LEU A 505 -23.63 -7.84 28.62
CA LEU A 505 -23.49 -6.99 29.80
C LEU A 505 -22.18 -7.26 30.53
N ALA A 506 -21.85 -8.55 30.73
CA ALA A 506 -20.63 -8.97 31.40
C ALA A 506 -19.35 -8.48 30.71
N LEU A 507 -19.34 -8.38 29.36
CA LEU A 507 -18.18 -7.92 28.58
C LEU A 507 -17.74 -6.49 28.92
N PHE A 508 -18.65 -5.65 29.40
CA PHE A 508 -18.36 -4.26 29.76
C PHE A 508 -18.68 -3.92 31.22
N GLY A 509 -19.06 -4.92 32.03
CA GLY A 509 -19.46 -4.71 33.43
C GLY A 509 -20.76 -3.91 33.58
N LEU A 510 -21.68 -4.06 32.63
CA LEU A 510 -22.95 -3.35 32.59
C LEU A 510 -23.99 -4.05 33.46
N GLN A 511 -25.00 -3.30 33.90
CA GLN A 511 -26.00 -3.77 34.86
C GLN A 511 -27.41 -3.72 34.29
N GLU A 512 -27.67 -2.74 33.44
CA GLU A 512 -28.98 -2.46 32.85
C GLU A 512 -28.87 -2.46 31.33
N TRP A 513 -29.98 -2.78 30.67
CA TRP A 513 -30.12 -2.71 29.23
C TRP A 513 -31.55 -2.38 28.81
N GLU A 514 -31.66 -1.94 27.57
CA GLU A 514 -32.89 -1.53 26.91
C GLU A 514 -32.76 -1.71 25.40
N GLU A 515 -33.87 -1.98 24.74
CA GLU A 515 -33.98 -1.89 23.29
C GLU A 515 -34.78 -0.66 22.86
N ILE A 516 -34.30 -0.05 21.79
CA ILE A 516 -34.98 1.06 21.13
C ILE A 516 -35.26 0.61 19.70
N TRP A 517 -36.54 0.53 19.35
CA TRP A 517 -37.00 0.08 18.04
C TRP A 517 -37.95 1.09 17.40
N ASP A 518 -37.74 1.35 16.12
CA ASP A 518 -38.69 2.05 15.25
C ASP A 518 -39.24 1.09 14.18
N PRO A 519 -40.51 0.64 14.31
CA PRO A 519 -41.10 -0.33 13.39
C PRO A 519 -41.31 0.23 11.98
N ALA A 520 -41.40 1.56 11.82
CA ALA A 520 -41.64 2.18 10.52
C ALA A 520 -40.43 2.07 9.57
N SER A 521 -39.22 2.15 10.13
CA SER A 521 -37.96 2.04 9.37
C SER A 521 -37.22 0.72 9.60
N ASP A 522 -37.77 -0.16 10.44
CA ASP A 522 -37.10 -1.36 10.96
C ASP A 522 -35.71 -1.03 11.53
N THR A 523 -35.61 0.12 12.19
CA THR A 523 -34.36 0.57 12.81
C THR A 523 -34.35 0.13 14.27
N HIS A 524 -33.31 -0.60 14.66
CA HIS A 524 -33.19 -1.18 15.99
C HIS A 524 -31.82 -0.87 16.60
N ALA A 525 -31.82 -0.62 17.91
CA ALA A 525 -30.63 -0.46 18.72
C ALA A 525 -30.78 -1.14 20.07
N VAL A 526 -29.68 -1.74 20.52
CA VAL A 526 -29.52 -2.28 21.87
C VAL A 526 -28.61 -1.35 22.66
N LEU A 527 -29.06 -0.94 23.83
CA LEU A 527 -28.35 -0.06 24.75
C LEU A 527 -28.11 -0.79 26.08
N GLY A 528 -26.88 -0.86 26.55
CA GLY A 528 -26.56 -1.32 27.91
C GLY A 528 -25.73 -0.30 28.66
N TRP A 529 -25.90 -0.22 29.98
CA TRP A 529 -25.16 0.72 30.82
C TRP A 529 -24.91 0.23 32.24
N SER A 530 -23.96 0.90 32.91
CA SER A 530 -23.83 0.91 34.35
C SER A 530 -23.66 2.35 34.81
N ALA A 531 -24.66 2.88 35.53
CA ALA A 531 -24.58 4.22 36.11
C ALA A 531 -23.42 4.31 37.12
N ALA A 532 -23.20 3.24 37.90
CA ALA A 532 -22.12 3.17 38.89
C ALA A 532 -20.72 3.26 38.26
N GLN A 533 -20.51 2.61 37.11
CA GLN A 533 -19.23 2.65 36.39
C GLN A 533 -19.14 3.80 35.38
N ARG A 534 -20.26 4.52 35.15
CA ARG A 534 -20.41 5.55 34.11
C ARG A 534 -20.05 5.03 32.72
N THR A 535 -20.44 3.80 32.43
CA THR A 535 -20.15 3.10 31.17
C THR A 535 -21.45 2.81 30.43
N ALA A 536 -21.42 2.91 29.10
CA ALA A 536 -22.53 2.53 28.25
C ALA A 536 -22.04 1.96 26.91
N VAL A 537 -22.81 1.05 26.34
CA VAL A 537 -22.58 0.48 25.01
C VAL A 537 -23.86 0.60 24.20
N LEU A 538 -23.73 1.12 22.99
CA LEU A 538 -24.82 1.28 22.03
C LEU A 538 -24.50 0.51 20.75
N ALA A 539 -25.34 -0.44 20.38
CA ALA A 539 -25.19 -1.24 19.18
C ALA A 539 -26.40 -1.06 18.27
N PHE A 540 -26.16 -0.80 16.98
CA PHE A 540 -27.22 -0.66 15.98
C PHE A 540 -27.29 -1.89 15.08
N ARG A 541 -28.52 -2.33 14.81
CA ARG A 541 -28.83 -3.38 13.83
C ARG A 541 -28.63 -2.87 12.41
N GLY A 542 -28.19 -3.75 11.51
CA GLY A 542 -28.20 -3.49 10.07
C GLY A 542 -29.39 -4.16 9.36
N THR A 543 -29.56 -3.92 8.07
CA THR A 543 -30.63 -4.56 7.30
C THR A 543 -30.40 -6.07 7.19
N ALA A 544 -31.43 -6.88 7.44
CA ALA A 544 -31.37 -8.34 7.29
C ALA A 544 -31.23 -8.79 5.82
N SER A 545 -31.68 -7.96 4.86
CA SER A 545 -31.52 -8.21 3.41
C SER A 545 -30.32 -7.46 2.82
N LEU A 546 -29.20 -8.17 2.71
CA LEU A 546 -27.93 -7.68 2.15
C LEU A 546 -27.99 -7.36 0.65
N GLN A 547 -28.86 -8.04 -0.10
CA GLN A 547 -29.05 -7.78 -1.53
C GLN A 547 -29.64 -6.40 -1.77
N ASN A 548 -30.61 -5.99 -0.94
CA ASN A 548 -31.23 -4.67 -1.03
C ASN A 548 -30.23 -3.53 -0.77
N VAL A 549 -29.25 -3.71 0.13
CA VAL A 549 -28.23 -2.67 0.39
C VAL A 549 -27.36 -2.39 -0.83
N LEU A 550 -27.03 -3.40 -1.63
CA LEU A 550 -26.20 -3.23 -2.83
C LEU A 550 -27.01 -2.76 -4.05
N THR A 551 -28.27 -3.20 -4.21
CA THR A 551 -29.14 -2.82 -5.33
C THR A 551 -29.86 -1.49 -5.10
N ASP A 552 -30.27 -1.19 -3.86
CA ASP A 552 -30.99 0.03 -3.47
C ASP A 552 -30.10 1.12 -2.87
N ALA A 553 -28.78 1.05 -3.06
CA ALA A 553 -27.85 2.14 -2.77
C ALA A 553 -28.08 3.35 -3.70
N LYS A 554 -29.30 3.91 -3.69
CA LYS A 554 -29.66 5.20 -4.25
C LYS A 554 -28.77 6.23 -3.58
N ALA A 555 -27.66 6.56 -4.25
CA ALA A 555 -26.57 7.39 -3.76
C ALA A 555 -26.95 8.89 -3.67
N TRP A 556 -28.18 9.19 -3.25
CA TRP A 556 -28.66 10.53 -3.04
C TRP A 556 -28.11 11.09 -1.74
N LYS A 557 -27.80 12.37 -1.78
CA LYS A 557 -27.26 13.11 -0.64
C LYS A 557 -28.30 14.09 -0.15
N VAL A 558 -28.55 14.09 1.14
CA VAL A 558 -29.38 15.07 1.82
C VAL A 558 -28.52 15.90 2.75
N GLN A 559 -28.95 17.14 3.00
CA GLN A 559 -28.31 17.99 3.99
C GLN A 559 -28.66 17.49 5.39
N HIS A 560 -27.68 17.47 6.28
CA HIS A 560 -27.90 17.24 7.71
C HIS A 560 -28.76 18.39 8.30
N GLN A 561 -29.89 18.08 8.98
CA GLN A 561 -30.95 19.03 9.36
C GLN A 561 -30.47 20.19 10.24
N ALA A 562 -29.56 19.95 11.18
CA ALA A 562 -28.81 21.04 11.81
C ALA A 562 -27.73 21.52 10.83
N PRO A 563 -27.79 22.75 10.26
CA PRO A 563 -26.78 23.29 9.35
C PRO A 563 -25.51 23.60 10.13
N TRP A 564 -24.84 22.54 10.53
CA TRP A 564 -23.54 22.59 11.12
C TRP A 564 -22.57 22.79 9.94
N ARG A 565 -22.04 24.01 9.83
CA ARG A 565 -21.27 24.54 8.68
C ARG A 565 -19.83 24.80 9.08
N PRO A 566 -19.00 23.74 9.17
CA PRO A 566 -17.66 23.84 9.69
C PRO A 566 -16.83 24.44 8.57
N ARG A 567 -16.24 25.62 8.81
CA ARG A 567 -15.57 26.39 7.75
C ARG A 567 -16.51 26.72 6.58
N GLY A 568 -17.79 26.94 6.85
CA GLY A 568 -18.80 27.40 5.88
C GLY A 568 -19.36 26.34 4.92
N ARG A 569 -18.96 25.07 5.02
CA ARG A 569 -19.42 24.00 4.10
C ARG A 569 -20.60 23.22 4.66
N THR A 570 -21.62 22.99 3.82
CA THR A 570 -22.75 22.12 4.15
C THR A 570 -22.32 20.66 4.17
N ILE A 571 -22.75 19.93 5.19
CA ILE A 571 -22.50 18.48 5.30
C ILE A 571 -23.62 17.72 4.64
N MET A 572 -23.20 16.81 3.78
CA MET A 572 -24.11 15.97 3.02
C MET A 572 -24.00 14.53 3.51
N VAL A 573 -25.15 13.93 3.75
CA VAL A 573 -25.32 12.58 4.33
C VAL A 573 -26.08 11.72 3.32
N HIS A 574 -25.87 10.40 3.38
CA HIS A 574 -26.66 9.46 2.58
C HIS A 574 -28.14 9.54 2.97
N ALA A 575 -29.02 9.76 1.97
CA ALA A 575 -30.44 9.99 2.18
C ALA A 575 -31.12 8.88 2.97
N GLY A 576 -30.89 7.62 2.59
CA GLY A 576 -31.54 6.47 3.25
C GLY A 576 -31.10 6.28 4.70
N PHE A 577 -29.80 6.46 4.98
CA PHE A 577 -29.28 6.27 6.35
C PHE A 577 -29.79 7.37 7.27
N TYR A 578 -29.87 8.59 6.74
CA TYR A 578 -30.38 9.72 7.51
C TYR A 578 -31.90 9.65 7.70
N ALA A 579 -32.65 9.17 6.70
CA ALA A 579 -34.08 8.92 6.84
C ALA A 579 -34.37 7.86 7.92
N ALA A 580 -33.63 6.75 7.94
CA ALA A 580 -33.74 5.73 8.99
C ALA A 580 -33.42 6.31 10.38
N TRP A 581 -32.35 7.10 10.51
CA TRP A 581 -31.97 7.74 11.77
C TRP A 581 -33.06 8.68 12.31
N LEU A 582 -33.76 9.40 11.45
CA LEU A 582 -34.80 10.37 11.84
C LEU A 582 -36.21 9.76 11.92
N SER A 583 -36.41 8.55 11.41
CA SER A 583 -37.72 7.91 11.33
C SER A 583 -38.31 7.73 12.73
N GLY A 584 -39.60 8.07 12.89
CA GLY A 584 -40.32 7.88 14.16
C GLY A 584 -39.68 8.57 15.38
N GLY A 585 -38.84 9.60 15.17
CA GLY A 585 -38.07 10.25 16.24
C GLY A 585 -37.00 9.35 16.87
N PHE A 586 -36.52 8.33 16.14
CA PHE A 586 -35.57 7.34 16.64
C PHE A 586 -34.29 7.96 17.20
N ASN A 587 -33.69 8.91 16.47
CA ASN A 587 -32.55 9.67 16.95
C ASN A 587 -32.80 10.37 18.29
N GLU A 588 -33.96 11.02 18.44
CA GLU A 588 -34.31 11.76 19.65
C GLU A 588 -34.46 10.82 20.84
N LYS A 589 -35.09 9.65 20.65
CA LYS A 589 -35.23 8.61 21.68
C LYS A 589 -33.87 8.12 22.16
N VAL A 590 -32.99 7.74 21.22
CA VAL A 590 -31.64 7.24 21.55
C VAL A 590 -30.81 8.29 22.30
N LEU A 591 -30.80 9.53 21.80
CA LEU A 591 -30.01 10.62 22.39
C LEU A 591 -30.57 11.05 23.76
N ALA A 592 -31.89 11.16 23.90
CA ALA A 592 -32.54 11.48 25.17
C ALA A 592 -32.24 10.42 26.23
N ARG A 593 -32.32 9.13 25.87
CA ARG A 593 -32.04 8.04 26.79
C ARG A 593 -30.59 8.02 27.27
N LEU A 594 -29.62 8.26 26.37
CA LEU A 594 -28.22 8.41 26.77
C LEU A 594 -27.97 9.62 27.67
N ALA A 595 -28.69 10.73 27.44
CA ALA A 595 -28.62 11.90 28.30
C ALA A 595 -29.22 11.63 29.70
N GLU A 596 -30.32 10.87 29.79
CA GLU A 596 -30.88 10.37 31.04
C GLU A 596 -29.88 9.53 31.83
N ILE A 597 -29.31 8.51 31.19
CA ILE A 597 -28.30 7.64 31.81
C ILE A 597 -27.08 8.45 32.29
N GLY A 598 -26.64 9.44 31.52
CA GLY A 598 -25.54 10.33 31.93
C GLY A 598 -25.88 11.16 33.18
N ARG A 599 -27.14 11.60 33.32
CA ARG A 599 -27.62 12.29 34.53
C ARG A 599 -27.68 11.35 35.72
N GLU A 600 -28.22 10.13 35.53
CA GLU A 600 -28.28 9.09 36.57
C GLU A 600 -26.89 8.70 37.07
N ALA A 601 -25.92 8.61 36.16
CA ALA A 601 -24.51 8.31 36.48
C ALA A 601 -23.76 9.49 37.14
N GLY A 602 -24.39 10.67 37.22
CA GLY A 602 -23.83 11.88 37.83
C GLY A 602 -22.64 12.47 37.06
N GLY A 603 -22.58 12.31 35.73
CA GLY A 603 -21.48 12.87 34.93
C GLY A 603 -21.33 12.27 33.52
N PRO A 604 -20.28 12.69 32.78
CA PRO A 604 -20.02 12.21 31.42
C PRO A 604 -19.73 10.71 31.41
N LEU A 605 -20.30 10.02 30.42
CA LEU A 605 -20.15 8.57 30.24
C LEU A 605 -18.86 8.23 29.46
N ARG A 606 -18.38 7.00 29.66
CA ARG A 606 -17.53 6.28 28.71
C ARG A 606 -18.43 5.43 27.82
N LEU A 607 -18.60 5.86 26.58
CA LEU A 607 -19.56 5.31 25.63
C LEU A 607 -18.83 4.59 24.50
N TRP A 608 -19.19 3.33 24.28
CA TRP A 608 -18.84 2.61 23.06
C TRP A 608 -20.03 2.55 22.11
N VAL A 609 -19.79 2.83 20.83
CA VAL A 609 -20.82 2.74 19.80
C VAL A 609 -20.36 1.78 18.71
N THR A 610 -21.23 0.86 18.33
CA THR A 610 -20.93 -0.19 17.36
C THR A 610 -22.11 -0.46 16.43
N GLY A 611 -21.83 -1.19 15.37
CA GLY A 611 -22.83 -1.60 14.40
C GLY A 611 -22.19 -2.28 13.22
N HIS A 612 -22.93 -3.25 12.68
CA HIS A 612 -22.57 -3.98 11.48
C HIS A 612 -23.42 -3.50 10.28
N SER A 613 -22.85 -3.49 9.08
CA SER A 613 -23.55 -3.11 7.84
C SER A 613 -24.20 -1.71 7.94
N LEU A 614 -25.51 -1.58 7.63
CA LEU A 614 -26.30 -0.37 7.83
C LEU A 614 -26.23 0.15 9.29
N GLY A 615 -26.18 -0.73 10.29
CA GLY A 615 -26.04 -0.35 11.70
C GLY A 615 -24.74 0.41 11.95
N GLY A 616 -23.67 0.08 11.20
CA GLY A 616 -22.44 0.87 11.22
C GLY A 616 -22.63 2.32 10.73
N ALA A 617 -23.53 2.54 9.77
CA ALA A 617 -23.86 3.90 9.32
C ALA A 617 -24.64 4.70 10.38
N LEU A 618 -25.59 4.05 11.05
CA LEU A 618 -26.35 4.64 12.15
C LEU A 618 -25.45 4.94 13.37
N ALA A 619 -24.54 4.04 13.70
CA ALA A 619 -23.51 4.23 14.73
C ALA A 619 -22.68 5.50 14.46
N VAL A 620 -22.31 5.73 13.20
CA VAL A 620 -21.56 6.93 12.78
C VAL A 620 -22.42 8.20 12.87
N LEU A 621 -23.71 8.15 12.52
CA LEU A 621 -24.61 9.29 12.67
C LEU A 621 -24.83 9.65 14.13
N ALA A 622 -25.17 8.66 14.95
CA ALA A 622 -25.34 8.79 16.40
C ALA A 622 -24.09 9.36 17.05
N ALA A 623 -22.90 8.82 16.75
CA ALA A 623 -21.63 9.29 17.29
C ALA A 623 -21.35 10.78 16.99
N LEU A 624 -21.71 11.26 15.80
CA LEU A 624 -21.54 12.67 15.45
C LEU A 624 -22.48 13.57 16.24
N GLU A 625 -23.75 13.18 16.40
CA GLU A 625 -24.74 13.96 17.16
C GLU A 625 -24.43 13.93 18.66
N LEU A 626 -24.05 12.77 19.20
CA LEU A 626 -23.60 12.61 20.58
C LEU A 626 -22.40 13.50 20.90
N ARG A 627 -21.41 13.56 20.00
CA ARG A 627 -20.26 14.43 20.21
C ARG A 627 -20.63 15.91 20.26
N LYS A 628 -21.65 16.32 19.51
CA LYS A 628 -22.14 17.71 19.51
C LYS A 628 -22.91 18.05 20.80
N GLN A 629 -23.78 17.14 21.25
CA GLN A 629 -24.62 17.37 22.43
C GLN A 629 -23.85 17.15 23.75
N HIS A 630 -22.91 16.21 23.76
CA HIS A 630 -22.16 15.78 24.94
C HIS A 630 -20.64 15.72 24.66
N PRO A 631 -19.98 16.88 24.49
CA PRO A 631 -18.57 16.94 24.08
C PRO A 631 -17.60 16.30 25.09
N ALA A 632 -18.00 16.22 26.37
CA ALA A 632 -17.22 15.63 27.45
C ALA A 632 -17.28 14.08 27.51
N THR A 633 -18.24 13.46 26.80
CA THR A 633 -18.38 11.99 26.75
C THR A 633 -17.17 11.37 26.05
N ARG A 634 -16.57 10.36 26.68
CA ARG A 634 -15.47 9.60 26.09
C ARG A 634 -16.05 8.58 25.12
N LEU A 635 -15.98 8.90 23.84
CA LEU A 635 -16.62 8.15 22.77
C LEU A 635 -15.61 7.31 21.97
N THR A 636 -15.79 6.00 21.97
CA THR A 636 -15.07 5.04 21.11
C THR A 636 -16.06 4.38 20.15
N VAL A 637 -15.79 4.44 18.85
CA VAL A 637 -16.63 3.85 17.80
C VAL A 637 -15.86 2.72 17.11
N CYS A 638 -16.44 1.53 17.02
CA CYS A 638 -15.91 0.47 16.17
C CYS A 638 -17.05 -0.09 15.32
N THR A 639 -16.95 -0.02 14.00
CA THR A 639 -17.99 -0.55 13.10
C THR A 639 -17.43 -1.63 12.19
N PHE A 640 -18.30 -2.54 11.76
CA PHE A 640 -17.96 -3.69 10.91
C PHE A 640 -18.76 -3.58 9.61
N GLY A 641 -18.13 -3.67 8.45
CA GLY A 641 -18.85 -3.60 7.18
C GLY A 641 -19.52 -2.25 6.90
N CYS A 642 -19.14 -1.17 7.61
CA CYS A 642 -19.82 0.12 7.51
C CYS A 642 -19.71 0.76 6.11
N PRO A 643 -20.83 1.11 5.45
CA PRO A 643 -20.82 1.82 4.17
C PRO A 643 -20.35 3.28 4.34
N ARG A 644 -20.18 4.00 3.22
CA ARG A 644 -19.79 5.42 3.25
C ARG A 644 -21.00 6.30 3.57
N VAL A 645 -20.94 7.00 4.69
CA VAL A 645 -22.07 7.77 5.24
C VAL A 645 -22.13 9.20 4.71
N PHE A 646 -20.98 9.88 4.67
CA PHE A 646 -20.90 11.32 4.41
C PHE A 646 -20.20 11.64 3.09
N ASP A 647 -20.35 12.89 2.64
CA ASP A 647 -19.47 13.47 1.65
C ASP A 647 -18.06 13.79 2.22
N MET A 648 -17.24 14.49 1.45
CA MET A 648 -15.88 14.84 1.90
C MET A 648 -15.90 15.83 3.07
N ALA A 649 -16.83 16.78 3.10
CA ALA A 649 -16.94 17.74 4.20
C ALA A 649 -17.38 17.03 5.49
N GLY A 650 -18.44 16.22 5.44
CA GLY A 650 -18.93 15.48 6.60
C GLY A 650 -17.92 14.47 7.14
N ALA A 651 -17.24 13.72 6.26
CA ALA A 651 -16.26 12.75 6.73
C ALA A 651 -15.02 13.40 7.38
N ARG A 652 -14.61 14.58 6.89
CA ARG A 652 -13.52 15.34 7.50
C ARG A 652 -13.90 15.82 8.89
N GLU A 653 -15.12 16.31 9.07
CA GLU A 653 -15.50 16.62 10.43
C GLU A 653 -15.54 15.38 11.27
N PHE A 654 -16.30 14.37 10.87
CA PHE A 654 -16.54 13.24 11.75
C PHE A 654 -15.23 12.72 12.35
N ASN A 655 -14.18 12.63 11.54
CA ASN A 655 -12.85 12.20 11.98
C ASN A 655 -12.16 13.17 12.96
N ALA A 656 -12.45 14.47 12.89
CA ALA A 656 -11.99 15.48 13.84
C ALA A 656 -12.81 15.43 15.15
N ALA A 657 -14.12 15.29 15.05
CA ALA A 657 -15.04 15.25 16.20
C ALA A 657 -14.94 13.92 16.99
N VAL A 658 -14.77 12.80 16.28
CA VAL A 658 -14.72 11.44 16.84
C VAL A 658 -13.41 10.78 16.40
N PRO A 659 -12.27 11.17 17.00
CA PRO A 659 -10.97 10.63 16.61
C PRO A 659 -10.87 9.14 16.92
N ASP A 660 -11.46 8.64 18.00
CA ASP A 660 -11.47 7.20 18.33
C ASP A 660 -12.60 6.47 17.61
N CYS A 661 -12.51 6.44 16.28
CA CYS A 661 -13.38 5.66 15.42
C CYS A 661 -12.57 4.71 14.55
N TRP A 662 -12.90 3.42 14.60
CA TRP A 662 -12.30 2.34 13.82
C TRP A 662 -13.36 1.69 12.92
N THR A 663 -13.03 1.47 11.65
CA THR A 663 -13.92 0.83 10.68
C THR A 663 -13.25 -0.44 10.15
N ALA A 664 -13.71 -1.58 10.65
CA ALA A 664 -13.26 -2.89 10.21
C ALA A 664 -13.84 -3.22 8.83
N ILE A 665 -12.98 -3.77 7.97
CA ILE A 665 -13.32 -4.33 6.66
C ILE A 665 -12.78 -5.75 6.64
N ASN A 666 -13.66 -6.71 6.40
CA ASN A 666 -13.28 -8.08 6.20
C ASN A 666 -13.02 -8.35 4.71
N ALA A 667 -11.84 -8.90 4.41
CA ALA A 667 -11.42 -9.40 3.11
C ALA A 667 -11.96 -8.60 1.91
N MET A 668 -12.90 -9.19 1.15
CA MET A 668 -13.48 -8.65 -0.06
C MET A 668 -14.89 -8.10 0.12
N ASP A 669 -15.28 -7.75 1.34
CA ASP A 669 -16.57 -7.13 1.65
C ASP A 669 -16.82 -5.88 0.77
N PRO A 670 -17.89 -5.88 -0.06
CA PRO A 670 -18.21 -4.78 -0.95
C PRO A 670 -18.85 -3.57 -0.26
N VAL A 671 -19.55 -3.75 0.86
CA VAL A 671 -20.40 -2.72 1.48
C VAL A 671 -19.59 -1.49 1.92
N PRO A 672 -18.40 -1.62 2.53
CA PRO A 672 -17.56 -0.48 2.86
C PRO A 672 -17.05 0.35 1.67
N TRP A 673 -17.30 -0.11 0.44
CA TRP A 673 -16.91 0.55 -0.80
C TRP A 673 -18.05 1.27 -1.51
N VAL A 674 -19.27 1.17 -1.00
CA VAL A 674 -20.45 1.87 -1.50
C VAL A 674 -20.98 2.87 -0.47
N PRO A 675 -21.69 3.92 -0.91
CA PRO A 675 -21.66 4.49 -2.26
C PRO A 675 -20.28 5.06 -2.63
N LYS A 676 -19.94 5.09 -3.93
CA LYS A 676 -18.62 5.54 -4.43
C LYS A 676 -18.55 7.02 -4.76
N TRP A 677 -19.51 7.50 -5.51
CA TRP A 677 -19.46 8.83 -6.11
C TRP A 677 -19.85 9.89 -5.10
N GLY A 678 -18.89 10.73 -4.73
CA GLY A 678 -19.13 11.87 -3.86
C GLY A 678 -19.32 11.55 -2.37
N PHE A 679 -19.09 10.31 -1.94
CA PHE A 679 -19.06 9.90 -0.54
C PHE A 679 -17.65 9.51 -0.08
N LYS A 680 -17.39 9.65 1.22
CA LYS A 680 -16.13 9.33 1.88
C LYS A 680 -16.40 8.49 3.12
N ARG A 681 -15.44 7.63 3.41
CA ARG A 681 -15.41 6.82 4.61
C ARG A 681 -14.95 7.67 5.79
N VAL A 682 -15.50 7.36 6.95
CA VAL A 682 -15.05 7.88 8.25
C VAL A 682 -14.27 6.84 9.04
N GLY A 683 -13.59 7.29 10.08
CA GLY A 683 -12.81 6.44 10.97
C GLY A 683 -11.53 5.90 10.34
N LYS A 684 -10.73 5.31 11.21
CA LYS A 684 -9.46 4.65 10.91
C LYS A 684 -9.75 3.25 10.42
N ARG A 685 -9.20 2.88 9.27
CA ARG A 685 -9.47 1.59 8.64
C ARG A 685 -8.74 0.46 9.36
N VAL A 686 -9.43 -0.65 9.58
CA VAL A 686 -8.87 -1.93 10.01
C VAL A 686 -9.21 -2.95 8.94
N THR A 687 -8.21 -3.55 8.30
CA THR A 687 -8.42 -4.62 7.31
C THR A 687 -8.06 -5.95 7.94
N ILE A 688 -9.01 -6.90 7.93
CA ILE A 688 -8.84 -8.26 8.43
C ILE A 688 -9.20 -9.28 7.35
N ASP A 689 -8.67 -10.49 7.43
CA ASP A 689 -9.06 -11.60 6.55
C ASP A 689 -8.89 -12.97 7.21
N ALA A 690 -9.52 -13.99 6.61
CA ALA A 690 -9.40 -15.37 7.06
C ALA A 690 -8.00 -15.99 6.81
N ALA A 691 -7.11 -15.29 6.10
CA ALA A 691 -5.70 -15.66 6.03
C ALA A 691 -4.93 -15.26 7.31
N GLY A 692 -5.59 -14.60 8.25
CA GLY A 692 -5.04 -14.21 9.54
C GLY A 692 -4.20 -12.94 9.47
N ASN A 693 -4.48 -12.08 8.49
CA ASN A 693 -3.88 -10.76 8.42
C ASN A 693 -4.74 -9.74 9.17
N LEU A 694 -4.08 -8.81 9.86
CA LEU A 694 -4.68 -7.62 10.46
C LEU A 694 -3.80 -6.42 10.12
N VAL A 695 -4.34 -5.46 9.37
CA VAL A 695 -3.61 -4.26 8.95
C VAL A 695 -4.39 -3.01 9.30
N LEU A 696 -3.77 -2.18 10.13
CA LEU A 696 -4.33 -0.91 10.56
C LEU A 696 -3.90 0.21 9.61
N ARG A 697 -4.82 1.13 9.36
CA ARG A 697 -4.62 2.34 8.53
C ARG A 697 -3.77 2.05 7.27
N PRO A 698 -4.08 1.01 6.46
CA PRO A 698 -3.24 0.58 5.35
C PRO A 698 -2.95 1.74 4.38
N SER A 699 -1.70 1.82 3.91
CA SER A 699 -1.29 2.80 2.89
C SER A 699 -2.02 2.54 1.56
N TYR A 700 -1.87 3.46 0.61
CA TYR A 700 -2.45 3.25 -0.72
C TYR A 700 -1.93 1.99 -1.39
N PHE A 701 -0.63 1.72 -1.29
CA PHE A 701 -0.04 0.54 -1.90
C PHE A 701 -0.46 -0.74 -1.18
N ASP A 702 -0.61 -0.71 0.15
CA ASP A 702 -1.16 -1.84 0.94
C ASP A 702 -2.56 -2.22 0.47
N LEU A 703 -3.46 -1.23 0.37
CA LEU A 703 -4.83 -1.43 -0.12
C LEU A 703 -4.87 -1.99 -1.54
N SER A 704 -3.87 -1.64 -2.34
CA SER A 704 -3.73 -2.10 -3.72
C SER A 704 -3.22 -3.54 -3.84
N VAL A 705 -2.78 -4.15 -2.73
CA VAL A 705 -2.47 -5.58 -2.60
C VAL A 705 -3.66 -6.32 -1.98
N TYR A 706 -4.27 -5.77 -0.93
CA TYR A 706 -5.33 -6.45 -0.19
C TYR A 706 -6.65 -6.58 -0.96
N HIS A 707 -7.10 -5.55 -1.67
CA HIS A 707 -8.45 -5.56 -2.22
C HIS A 707 -8.47 -5.87 -3.72
N HIS A 708 -8.95 -7.07 -4.06
CA HIS A 708 -9.15 -7.57 -5.42
C HIS A 708 -10.50 -8.28 -5.58
N GLY A 709 -11.52 -7.57 -6.07
CA GLY A 709 -12.86 -8.13 -6.30
C GLY A 709 -13.92 -7.63 -5.31
N ALA A 710 -14.96 -8.45 -5.13
CA ALA A 710 -16.05 -8.25 -4.19
C ALA A 710 -16.64 -9.63 -3.85
N ASP A 711 -16.82 -9.94 -2.57
CA ASP A 711 -17.52 -11.14 -2.10
C ASP A 711 -18.50 -10.75 -1.00
N ILE A 712 -19.78 -11.08 -1.18
CA ILE A 712 -20.83 -10.72 -0.23
C ILE A 712 -20.77 -11.59 1.04
N LEU A 713 -20.20 -12.79 0.97
CA LEU A 713 -20.04 -13.66 2.15
C LEU A 713 -19.02 -13.09 3.14
N ASP A 714 -18.05 -12.33 2.64
CA ASP A 714 -17.11 -11.60 3.49
C ASP A 714 -17.78 -10.47 4.28
N HIS A 715 -18.97 -10.05 3.88
CA HIS A 715 -19.71 -9.03 4.64
C HIS A 715 -20.37 -9.60 5.90
N LEU A 716 -20.73 -10.88 5.96
CA LEU A 716 -21.48 -11.47 7.08
C LEU A 716 -20.76 -11.23 8.42
N ALA A 717 -21.50 -10.95 9.50
CA ALA A 717 -20.91 -10.66 10.81
C ALA A 717 -20.13 -11.87 11.36
N GLY A 718 -20.61 -13.09 11.08
CA GLY A 718 -19.88 -14.33 11.37
C GLY A 718 -18.54 -14.44 10.62
N SER A 719 -18.45 -13.90 9.40
CA SER A 719 -17.21 -13.88 8.61
C SER A 719 -16.17 -12.93 9.22
N TYR A 720 -16.60 -11.80 9.78
CA TYR A 720 -15.73 -10.92 10.57
C TYR A 720 -15.17 -11.64 11.82
N ALA A 721 -16.03 -12.39 12.53
CA ALA A 721 -15.61 -13.16 13.70
C ALA A 721 -14.62 -14.28 13.32
N LEU A 722 -14.85 -14.96 12.20
CA LEU A 722 -13.95 -15.98 11.66
C LEU A 722 -12.58 -15.39 11.32
N SER A 723 -12.55 -14.23 10.64
CA SER A 723 -11.30 -13.55 10.31
C SER A 723 -10.52 -13.11 11.55
N LEU A 724 -11.20 -12.65 12.60
CA LEU A 724 -10.57 -12.36 13.88
C LEU A 724 -10.02 -13.64 14.54
N ALA A 725 -10.79 -14.73 14.58
CA ALA A 725 -10.32 -16.01 15.12
C ALA A 725 -9.10 -16.56 14.35
N CYS A 726 -9.12 -16.46 13.02
CA CYS A 726 -8.00 -16.82 12.15
C CYS A 726 -6.77 -15.92 12.39
N PHE A 727 -6.96 -14.63 12.66
CA PHE A 727 -5.87 -13.74 13.06
C PHE A 727 -5.26 -14.15 14.40
N LEU A 728 -6.06 -14.52 15.41
CA LEU A 728 -5.56 -15.04 16.69
C LEU A 728 -4.78 -16.35 16.47
N LYS A 729 -5.34 -17.28 15.71
CA LYS A 729 -4.68 -18.56 15.36
C LYS A 729 -3.35 -18.35 14.66
N ALA A 730 -3.29 -17.40 13.73
CA ALA A 730 -2.08 -17.10 12.97
C ALA A 730 -0.88 -16.73 13.87
N GLN A 731 -1.11 -16.29 15.11
CA GLN A 731 -0.06 -15.94 16.06
C GLN A 731 0.69 -17.14 16.64
N PHE A 732 0.13 -18.36 16.52
CA PHE A 732 0.81 -19.60 16.87
C PHE A 732 1.47 -20.28 15.67
N SER A 733 1.30 -19.73 14.46
CA SER A 733 1.97 -20.22 13.27
C SER A 733 3.35 -19.57 13.11
N PRO A 734 4.46 -20.35 13.04
CA PRO A 734 5.80 -19.80 12.88
C PRO A 734 5.96 -18.92 11.65
N SER A 735 5.15 -19.15 10.61
CA SER A 735 5.17 -18.34 9.40
C SER A 735 4.40 -17.04 9.56
N ARG A 736 3.25 -17.02 10.25
CA ARG A 736 2.34 -15.86 10.26
C ARG A 736 2.42 -14.98 11.49
N ALA A 737 2.98 -15.48 12.59
CA ALA A 737 3.01 -14.77 13.86
C ALA A 737 3.72 -13.41 13.77
N ILE A 738 3.17 -12.40 14.43
CA ILE A 738 3.87 -11.14 14.68
C ILE A 738 4.69 -11.24 15.97
N ARG A 739 5.66 -10.33 16.14
CA ARG A 739 6.49 -10.29 17.35
C ARG A 739 5.61 -10.06 18.58
N GLY A 740 5.72 -10.92 19.58
CA GLY A 740 4.88 -10.88 20.79
C GLY A 740 3.43 -11.34 20.58
N GLY A 741 3.06 -11.81 19.37
CA GLY A 741 1.68 -12.16 19.03
C GLY A 741 1.11 -13.27 19.91
N ALA A 742 1.83 -14.38 20.10
CA ALA A 742 1.36 -15.50 20.92
C ALA A 742 1.07 -15.08 22.37
N ALA A 743 1.98 -14.34 22.99
CA ALA A 743 1.78 -13.79 24.34
C ALA A 743 0.60 -12.81 24.41
N GLY A 744 0.40 -12.03 23.36
CA GLY A 744 -0.77 -11.16 23.23
C GLY A 744 -2.10 -11.92 23.16
N VAL A 745 -2.15 -13.02 22.41
CA VAL A 745 -3.34 -13.90 22.36
C VAL A 745 -3.57 -14.59 23.70
N GLU A 746 -2.51 -15.00 24.40
CA GLU A 746 -2.63 -15.54 25.76
C GLU A 746 -3.21 -14.51 26.74
N ALA A 747 -2.70 -13.28 26.71
CA ALA A 747 -3.24 -12.19 27.54
C ALA A 747 -4.71 -11.90 27.23
N LEU A 748 -5.08 -11.94 25.94
CA LEU A 748 -6.46 -11.77 25.50
C LEU A 748 -7.37 -12.92 25.98
N ALA A 749 -6.91 -14.17 25.88
CA ALA A 749 -7.64 -15.34 26.37
C ALA A 749 -7.77 -15.36 27.91
N CYS A 750 -6.87 -14.70 28.64
CA CYS A 750 -7.04 -14.46 30.08
C CYS A 750 -8.04 -13.34 30.39
N ALA A 751 -8.23 -12.38 29.47
CA ALA A 751 -9.11 -11.24 29.67
C ALA A 751 -10.58 -11.53 29.27
N MET A 752 -10.81 -12.48 28.36
CA MET A 752 -12.16 -12.88 27.91
C MET A 752 -12.20 -14.33 27.41
N ASP A 753 -13.39 -14.94 27.43
CA ASP A 753 -13.64 -16.21 26.76
C ASP A 753 -13.74 -16.01 25.24
N LEU A 754 -12.70 -16.38 24.51
CA LEU A 754 -12.60 -16.19 23.06
C LEU A 754 -13.64 -17.00 22.27
N THR A 755 -13.91 -18.25 22.67
CA THR A 755 -14.88 -19.14 22.01
C THR A 755 -16.27 -18.54 22.10
N HIS A 756 -16.65 -18.11 23.30
CA HIS A 756 -17.93 -17.49 23.55
C HIS A 756 -18.03 -16.12 22.86
N CYS A 757 -17.03 -15.23 23.02
CA CYS A 757 -17.11 -13.86 22.49
C CYS A 757 -17.09 -13.78 20.96
N LEU A 758 -16.42 -14.72 20.29
CA LEU A 758 -16.43 -14.80 18.82
C LEU A 758 -17.58 -15.67 18.30
N CYS A 759 -18.29 -16.39 19.17
CA CYS A 759 -19.25 -17.45 18.85
C CYS A 759 -18.67 -18.41 17.80
N MET A 760 -17.48 -18.94 18.08
CA MET A 760 -16.71 -19.81 17.20
C MET A 760 -16.26 -21.05 17.97
N GLN A 761 -16.42 -22.23 17.38
CA GLN A 761 -15.75 -23.44 17.81
C GLN A 761 -14.24 -23.32 17.54
N HIS A 762 -13.45 -24.00 18.37
CA HIS A 762 -11.99 -24.06 18.25
C HIS A 762 -11.27 -22.70 18.36
N ALA A 763 -11.87 -21.72 19.04
CA ALA A 763 -11.28 -20.41 19.31
C ALA A 763 -10.67 -20.27 20.71
N ASP A 764 -10.74 -21.30 21.56
CA ASP A 764 -10.05 -21.34 22.85
C ASP A 764 -8.53 -21.48 22.66
N LEU A 765 -7.77 -21.13 23.68
CA LEU A 765 -6.31 -21.09 23.61
C LEU A 765 -5.68 -22.46 23.24
N ALA A 766 -6.27 -23.58 23.69
CA ALA A 766 -5.74 -24.91 23.38
C ALA A 766 -5.96 -25.24 21.90
N SER A 767 -7.16 -25.00 21.38
CA SER A 767 -7.50 -25.19 19.97
C SER A 767 -6.73 -24.25 19.03
N LEU A 768 -6.51 -22.99 19.42
CA LEU A 768 -5.74 -22.04 18.62
C LEU A 768 -4.27 -22.49 18.46
N ARG A 769 -3.68 -23.09 19.50
CA ARG A 769 -2.33 -23.66 19.49
C ARG A 769 -2.22 -24.94 18.66
N ASP A 770 -3.29 -25.72 18.53
CA ASP A 770 -3.28 -26.95 17.73
C ASP A 770 -3.28 -26.63 16.22
N PRO A 771 -2.22 -26.94 15.46
CA PRO A 771 -2.19 -26.65 14.01
C PRO A 771 -3.24 -27.40 13.19
N LYS A 772 -3.84 -28.47 13.72
CA LYS A 772 -4.86 -29.29 13.02
C LYS A 772 -6.28 -28.76 13.18
N GLN A 773 -6.54 -27.99 14.23
CA GLN A 773 -7.87 -27.44 14.49
C GLN A 773 -7.98 -26.06 13.87
N LEU A 774 -9.02 -25.83 13.07
CA LEU A 774 -9.31 -24.51 12.49
C LEU A 774 -10.53 -23.92 13.20
N PRO A 775 -10.55 -22.59 13.43
CA PRO A 775 -11.74 -21.94 13.93
C PRO A 775 -12.89 -22.21 12.98
N ALA A 776 -14.03 -22.58 13.54
CA ALA A 776 -15.24 -22.89 12.78
C ALA A 776 -16.43 -22.19 13.44
N PRO A 777 -17.42 -21.74 12.65
CA PRO A 777 -18.62 -21.15 13.21
C PRO A 777 -19.39 -22.21 14.02
N THR A 778 -19.93 -21.81 15.18
CA THR A 778 -20.62 -22.74 16.09
C THR A 778 -21.94 -23.27 15.53
N VAL A 779 -22.57 -22.53 14.61
CA VAL A 779 -23.74 -22.91 13.78
C VAL A 779 -23.62 -22.18 12.43
N LEU A 780 -24.36 -22.62 11.39
CA LEU A 780 -24.63 -21.89 10.12
C LEU A 780 -25.37 -20.56 10.39
N GLU A 781 -24.81 -19.65 11.18
CA GLU A 781 -25.35 -18.30 11.34
C GLU A 781 -25.05 -17.49 10.07
N ILE A 782 -25.99 -17.57 9.13
CA ILE A 782 -26.08 -16.75 7.93
C ILE A 782 -26.71 -15.41 8.37
N TYR A 783 -25.94 -14.54 9.02
CA TYR A 783 -26.32 -13.13 9.19
C TYR A 783 -25.15 -12.20 8.85
#